data_AF-A0A1Q4UYB7-F1
#
_entry.id   AF-A0A1Q4UYB7-F1
#
_cell.length_a   1.000
_cell.length_b   1.000
_cell.length_c   1.000
_cell.angle_alpha   90.00
_cell.angle_beta   90.00
_cell.angle_gamma   90.00
#
_symmetry.space_group_name_H-M   'P 1'
#
loop_
_entity.id
_entity.type
_entity.pdbx_description
1 polymer ?
#
loop_
_entity_poly.entity_id
_entity_poly.type
_entity_poly.pdbx_seq_one_letter_code
_entity_poly.pdbx_strand_id
1 'polypeptide(L)'
;MPGAAADQAAWLRAVWADEDFAETLQHSSPALATQVQSLCTGQRPDPRDLRRAVLSVIRYLLRAQHRATPFGLFAGVTTATFRPRASASWGEEHVLVGKAGAEWLATVVQRLESCPELLERLPVVANSTASVRGDRLIVPFQSDDRGDEIRAVEASLDLTAPVLAALTAAEAPIRVGVLLSRLRVEFPEAGPEKPRRLLAELIRRRVLITSLRAPSTETDALGYLVDQLDAVEAESVAPISKTVAELRAIRAALGGCSTRGGRYRAAARMREFVPDGNRHPVAFDLRLNAKLVLPEVVAQEIERAALVLTRLSARPYGTAAWGEYHQRFYERYGIGTMVPLKEVVADSGVGYPDGYPSMPGGARRPRVSARDDVLVRLAQTAALEGQEEVVLTDELIAALDVGPDEPRVPPHLEVGVRVHSASLKELQRGRFRLEIVSVSRGAGVSTGRFLGVLEPADREALSKELADLPTADGDTVPAQLSFPPLLPESTHVTRAPQVLPTVISLQEHRAPDPDVLTLDDLAVACDGRRMYLAAPGRGHRVEAVGMNALNLRTHTPPLARFLTELSRAQCAQVTVLDWGVAAAMPFLPRLRYERTVLAPARWRLESSELPSGAEWDAALASWRVRRRLPRQVYLVEGDQHLFLDLDEASHRTLLRQHLDQPRTAVLVEAPERYGWCDGRAHEVVLPLKAVRPTAWPPLPAPTSARALSPAQMQTPATSSVLLATLYGDARRQDTVLAQHLPGLLERLGNPPWWFIRFRDQAQHLRLRIALPHPGAFGETARTVSEWADELRRAGLLADLRYPTSYREMGRWGSGAAWKAAEDVFRADSRAVVTQLAQRQRPTQRPLVAAHTISIASAFLGSTEAGMRWLVDHIPPTAPTPVPRPQFMEAVRLADPRGDWAALRRVPGGEAIVSGWAERDAALAAYRPHLPGPDTQGIAVDDVLTSLLHVHFVRHVAVNFPEEEVCLYLARAAALAWTARTKGRPS
;
A
#
# COMPACT_ATOMS: atom_id res chain seq x y z
N MET A 1 20.09 0.98 43.78
CA MET A 1 18.99 0.07 44.15
C MET A 1 18.70 0.31 45.63
N PRO A 2 17.45 0.22 46.08
CA PRO A 2 17.20 -0.17 47.46
C PRO A 2 17.93 -1.51 47.65
N GLY A 3 19.02 -1.49 48.41
CA GLY A 3 20.08 -2.50 48.34
C GLY A 3 19.67 -3.83 48.96
N ALA A 4 18.75 -3.77 49.92
CA ALA A 4 18.18 -4.93 50.59
C ALA A 4 16.77 -5.26 50.06
N ALA A 5 16.39 -6.54 50.10
CA ALA A 5 15.03 -6.99 49.75
C ALA A 5 13.94 -6.25 50.59
N ALA A 6 14.28 -5.85 51.82
CA ALA A 6 13.41 -5.03 52.67
C ALA A 6 13.10 -3.66 52.04
N ASP A 7 14.12 -2.99 51.51
CA ASP A 7 13.96 -1.66 50.90
C ASP A 7 13.16 -1.75 49.58
N GLN A 8 13.33 -2.83 48.81
CA GLN A 8 12.56 -3.11 47.60
C GLN A 8 11.08 -3.36 47.91
N ALA A 9 10.79 -4.12 48.96
CA ALA A 9 9.43 -4.35 49.43
C ALA A 9 8.78 -3.05 49.94
N ALA A 10 9.53 -2.22 50.67
CA ALA A 10 9.06 -0.92 51.14
C ALA A 10 8.74 0.02 49.96
N TRP A 11 9.64 0.11 48.97
CA TRP A 11 9.41 0.90 47.76
C TRP A 11 8.18 0.40 46.98
N LEU A 12 8.05 -0.92 46.78
CA LEU A 12 6.93 -1.50 46.06
C LEU A 12 5.60 -1.19 46.76
N ARG A 13 5.54 -1.30 48.09
CA ARG A 13 4.36 -0.93 48.88
C ARG A 13 4.05 0.55 48.79
N ALA A 14 5.05 1.42 48.80
CA ALA A 14 4.85 2.87 48.67
C ALA A 14 4.28 3.25 47.29
N VAL A 15 4.81 2.66 46.21
CA VAL A 15 4.27 2.86 44.86
C VAL A 15 2.86 2.28 44.73
N TRP A 16 2.62 1.11 45.33
CA TRP A 16 1.30 0.46 45.30
C TRP A 16 0.24 1.19 46.13
N ALA A 17 0.64 2.08 47.05
CA ALA A 17 -0.26 2.93 47.81
C ALA A 17 -0.82 4.11 46.98
N ASP A 18 -0.20 4.44 45.83
CA ASP A 18 -0.80 5.33 44.84
C ASP A 18 -1.92 4.57 44.12
N GLU A 19 -3.16 4.89 44.48
CA GLU A 19 -4.33 4.20 43.95
C GLU A 19 -4.52 4.40 42.44
N ASP A 20 -4.12 5.55 41.88
CA ASP A 20 -4.24 5.85 40.46
C ASP A 20 -3.27 5.00 39.65
N PHE A 21 -2.03 4.87 40.13
CA PHE A 21 -1.05 3.99 39.52
C PHE A 21 -1.43 2.51 39.67
N ALA A 22 -1.90 2.09 40.86
CA ALA A 22 -2.33 0.72 41.10
C ALA A 22 -3.51 0.32 40.18
N GLU A 23 -4.51 1.19 40.03
CA GLU A 23 -5.62 0.99 39.09
C GLU A 23 -5.13 0.89 37.64
N THR A 24 -4.23 1.79 37.24
CA THR A 24 -3.65 1.81 35.89
C THR A 24 -2.88 0.51 35.59
N LEU A 25 -2.10 0.01 36.56
CA LEU A 25 -1.38 -1.24 36.43
C LEU A 25 -2.33 -2.44 36.37
N GLN A 26 -3.37 -2.45 37.21
CA GLN A 26 -4.39 -3.50 37.23
C GLN A 26 -5.14 -3.61 35.90
N HIS A 27 -5.40 -2.49 35.24
CA HIS A 27 -5.99 -2.49 33.90
C HIS A 27 -4.99 -3.00 32.84
N SER A 28 -3.75 -2.51 32.87
CA SER A 28 -2.77 -2.72 31.80
C SER A 28 -2.06 -4.08 31.87
N SER A 29 -1.92 -4.64 33.07
CA SER A 29 -1.31 -5.94 33.33
C SER A 29 -1.92 -6.58 34.58
N PRO A 30 -3.12 -7.21 34.45
CA PRO A 30 -3.82 -7.83 35.58
C PRO A 30 -2.95 -8.84 36.34
N ALA A 31 -2.19 -9.68 35.63
CA ALA A 31 -1.31 -10.68 36.22
C ALA A 31 -0.19 -10.06 37.07
N LEU A 32 0.44 -8.98 36.58
CA LEU A 32 1.47 -8.27 37.34
C LEU A 32 0.86 -7.58 38.56
N ALA A 33 -0.32 -6.97 38.43
CA ALA A 33 -1.02 -6.35 39.56
C ALA A 33 -1.34 -7.36 40.66
N THR A 34 -1.85 -8.55 40.32
CA THR A 34 -2.08 -9.63 41.29
C THR A 34 -0.77 -10.06 41.97
N GLN A 35 0.32 -10.18 41.20
CA GLN A 35 1.63 -10.50 41.75
C GLN A 35 2.12 -9.42 42.72
N VAL A 36 2.03 -8.14 42.35
CA VAL A 36 2.41 -7.00 43.21
C VAL A 36 1.59 -6.99 44.48
N GLN A 37 0.27 -7.19 44.40
CA GLN A 37 -0.60 -7.26 45.57
C GLN A 37 -0.21 -8.39 46.52
N SER A 38 0.11 -9.58 46.00
CA SER A 38 0.60 -10.72 46.79
C SER A 38 1.93 -10.42 47.47
N LEU A 39 2.87 -9.77 46.76
CA LEU A 39 4.17 -9.40 47.30
C LEU A 39 4.06 -8.30 48.37
N CYS A 40 3.13 -7.37 48.22
CA CYS A 40 2.88 -6.29 49.19
C CYS A 40 2.29 -6.81 50.50
N THR A 41 1.39 -7.81 50.43
CA THR A 41 0.72 -8.41 51.61
C THR A 41 1.53 -9.54 52.26
N GLY A 42 2.46 -10.16 51.54
CA GLY A 42 3.35 -11.20 52.07
C GLY A 42 4.34 -10.70 53.13
N GLN A 43 4.54 -11.49 54.18
CA GLN A 43 5.50 -11.17 55.27
C GLN A 43 6.97 -11.37 54.85
N ARG A 44 7.25 -12.35 53.99
CA ARG A 44 8.59 -12.65 53.44
C ARG A 44 8.49 -13.05 51.97
N PRO A 45 8.35 -12.08 51.04
CA PRO A 45 8.30 -12.38 49.61
C PRO A 45 9.61 -13.00 49.12
N ASP A 46 9.54 -13.87 48.11
CA ASP A 46 10.72 -14.41 47.44
C ASP A 46 11.56 -13.25 46.83
N PRO A 47 12.86 -13.14 47.13
CA PRO A 47 13.68 -12.03 46.68
C PRO A 47 13.79 -11.91 45.14
N ARG A 48 13.73 -13.03 44.41
CA ARG A 48 13.83 -13.03 42.95
C ARG A 48 12.55 -12.52 42.32
N ASP A 49 11.40 -12.98 42.80
CA ASP A 49 10.10 -12.51 42.33
C ASP A 49 9.85 -11.05 42.70
N LEU A 50 10.24 -10.64 43.91
CA LEU A 50 10.20 -9.24 44.33
C LEU A 50 11.02 -8.36 43.38
N ARG A 51 12.27 -8.74 43.08
CA ARG A 51 13.12 -7.97 42.16
C ARG A 51 12.52 -7.89 40.76
N ARG A 52 11.96 -8.99 40.24
CA ARG A 52 11.29 -9.00 38.93
C ARG A 52 10.08 -8.07 38.90
N ALA A 53 9.23 -8.13 39.93
CA ALA A 53 8.05 -7.29 40.04
C ALA A 53 8.44 -5.80 40.13
N VAL A 54 9.42 -5.45 40.97
CA VAL A 54 9.94 -4.08 41.10
C VAL A 54 10.43 -3.54 39.75
N LEU A 55 11.23 -4.30 39.01
CA LEU A 55 11.73 -3.86 37.70
C LEU A 55 10.59 -3.68 36.68
N SER A 56 9.59 -4.56 36.69
CA SER A 56 8.40 -4.42 35.83
C SER A 56 7.58 -3.18 36.21
N VAL A 57 7.37 -2.92 37.50
CA VAL A 57 6.66 -1.73 38.00
C VAL A 57 7.41 -0.44 37.62
N ILE A 58 8.74 -0.42 37.72
CA ILE A 58 9.55 0.72 37.26
C ILE A 58 9.31 0.99 35.76
N ARG A 59 9.24 -0.03 34.91
CA ARG A 59 8.94 0.16 33.48
C ARG A 59 7.57 0.83 33.26
N TYR A 60 6.56 0.46 34.04
CA TYR A 60 5.23 1.08 33.96
C TYR A 60 5.20 2.50 34.52
N LEU A 61 5.96 2.81 35.57
CA LEU A 61 6.13 4.19 36.05
C LEU A 61 6.81 5.06 35.00
N LEU A 62 7.90 4.57 34.41
CA LEU A 62 8.61 5.24 33.32
C LEU A 62 7.71 5.47 32.10
N ARG A 63 6.84 4.51 31.79
CA ARG A 63 5.80 4.67 30.76
C ARG A 63 4.87 5.83 31.12
N ALA A 64 4.32 5.85 32.34
CA ALA A 64 3.39 6.88 32.79
C ALA A 64 3.99 8.30 32.71
N GLN A 65 5.29 8.42 32.98
CA GLN A 65 5.97 9.71 33.04
C GLN A 65 6.46 10.20 31.68
N HIS A 66 6.87 9.30 30.78
CA HIS A 66 7.64 9.67 29.59
C HIS A 66 7.04 9.26 28.24
N ARG A 67 5.97 8.43 28.21
CA ARG A 67 5.40 7.93 26.95
C ARG A 67 4.01 8.51 26.70
N ALA A 68 3.90 9.35 25.66
CA ALA A 68 2.66 9.98 25.23
C ALA A 68 1.70 9.07 24.45
N THR A 69 2.11 7.85 24.08
CA THR A 69 1.29 6.93 23.27
C THR A 69 0.02 6.50 24.05
N PRO A 70 -1.20 6.82 23.56
CA PRO A 70 -2.44 6.53 24.27
C PRO A 70 -2.59 5.04 24.61
N PHE A 71 -2.80 4.73 25.89
CA PHE A 71 -2.98 3.35 26.36
C PHE A 71 -3.64 3.33 27.73
N GLY A 72 -4.92 2.92 27.75
CA GLY A 72 -5.69 2.80 28.97
C GLY A 72 -5.73 4.11 29.76
N LEU A 73 -5.17 4.08 30.97
CA LEU A 73 -5.11 5.21 31.90
C LEU A 73 -3.76 5.95 31.89
N PHE A 74 -2.74 5.47 31.16
CA PHE A 74 -1.42 6.08 31.16
C PHE A 74 -1.35 7.39 30.38
N ALA A 75 -2.06 7.46 29.25
CA ALA A 75 -2.04 8.58 28.33
C ALA A 75 -3.35 8.65 27.55
N GLY A 76 -3.75 9.87 27.19
CA GLY A 76 -4.98 10.13 26.46
C GLY A 76 -4.77 11.05 25.26
N VAL A 77 -5.89 11.47 24.67
CA VAL A 77 -5.92 12.31 23.47
C VAL A 77 -6.75 13.57 23.72
N THR A 78 -6.36 14.66 23.06
CA THR A 78 -7.16 15.89 22.91
C THR A 78 -6.79 16.54 21.58
N THR A 79 -7.53 17.56 21.17
CA THR A 79 -7.20 18.37 20.00
C THR A 79 -6.23 19.49 20.34
N ALA A 80 -5.45 19.91 19.35
CA ALA A 80 -4.66 21.12 19.38
C ALA A 80 -5.03 21.97 18.16
N THR A 81 -5.00 23.29 18.29
CA THR A 81 -5.29 24.22 17.19
C THR A 81 -4.10 25.11 16.89
N PHE A 82 -3.98 25.55 15.63
CA PHE A 82 -2.99 26.54 15.25
C PHE A 82 -3.61 27.95 15.29
N ARG A 83 -2.96 28.87 16.02
CA ARG A 83 -3.34 30.29 16.10
C ARG A 83 -2.07 31.14 16.28
N PRO A 84 -2.13 32.46 16.09
CA PRO A 84 -0.97 33.34 16.30
C PRO A 84 -0.41 33.33 17.74
N ARG A 85 -1.22 33.03 18.76
CA ARG A 85 -0.80 33.02 20.17
C ARG A 85 -0.82 31.60 20.75
N ALA A 86 0.33 31.12 21.22
CA ALA A 86 0.49 29.86 21.92
C ALA A 86 -0.16 29.90 23.31
N SER A 87 -0.83 28.81 23.69
CA SER A 87 -1.33 28.61 25.05
C SER A 87 -1.48 27.12 25.33
N ALA A 88 -1.26 26.73 26.58
CA ALA A 88 -1.59 25.40 27.06
C ALA A 88 -2.36 25.55 28.38
N SER A 89 -3.53 24.91 28.48
CA SER A 89 -4.29 24.82 29.72
C SER A 89 -4.70 23.38 29.98
N TRP A 90 -4.42 22.91 31.19
CA TRP A 90 -4.70 21.54 31.64
C TRP A 90 -5.75 21.59 32.76
N GLY A 91 -6.82 20.83 32.60
CA GLY A 91 -7.80 20.55 33.65
C GLY A 91 -7.57 19.15 34.25
N GLU A 92 -8.16 18.90 35.41
CA GLU A 92 -8.02 17.62 36.14
C GLU A 92 -9.11 16.60 35.74
N GLU A 93 -10.24 17.07 35.22
CA GLU A 93 -11.42 16.24 34.89
C GLU A 93 -11.27 15.54 33.53
N HIS A 94 -10.31 14.63 33.41
CA HIS A 94 -10.18 13.79 32.21
C HIS A 94 -11.35 12.81 32.06
N VAL A 95 -11.82 12.59 30.84
CA VAL A 95 -12.99 11.74 30.58
C VAL A 95 -12.53 10.38 30.07
N LEU A 96 -12.85 9.33 30.82
CA LEU A 96 -12.56 7.96 30.41
C LEU A 96 -13.74 7.37 29.64
N VAL A 97 -13.46 6.86 28.45
CA VAL A 97 -14.46 6.17 27.60
C VAL A 97 -14.23 4.66 27.72
N GLY A 98 -15.16 3.99 28.41
CA GLY A 98 -15.16 2.53 28.58
C GLY A 98 -15.85 1.81 27.43
N LYS A 99 -15.18 0.81 26.86
CA LYS A 99 -15.69 -0.05 25.78
C LYS A 99 -15.54 -1.51 26.16
N ALA A 100 -16.39 -2.39 25.63
CA ALA A 100 -16.23 -3.82 25.83
C ALA A 100 -14.94 -4.32 25.17
N GLY A 101 -14.13 -5.08 25.89
CA GLY A 101 -12.85 -5.63 25.43
C GLY A 101 -13.04 -6.55 24.22
N ALA A 102 -12.14 -6.48 23.24
CA ALA A 102 -12.29 -7.17 21.97
C ALA A 102 -12.32 -8.71 22.09
N GLU A 103 -11.46 -9.28 22.94
CA GLU A 103 -11.44 -10.73 23.22
C GLU A 103 -12.72 -11.18 23.96
N TRP A 104 -13.16 -10.37 24.93
CA TRP A 104 -14.40 -10.60 25.65
C TRP A 104 -15.59 -10.60 24.69
N LEU A 105 -15.70 -9.58 23.84
CA LEU A 105 -16.82 -9.42 22.89
C LEU A 105 -16.82 -10.55 21.85
N ALA A 106 -15.65 -10.95 21.35
CA ALA A 106 -15.53 -12.08 20.43
C ALA A 106 -16.05 -13.38 21.05
N THR A 107 -15.71 -13.63 22.32
CA THR A 107 -16.20 -14.79 23.09
C THR A 107 -17.72 -14.74 23.26
N VAL A 108 -18.28 -13.57 23.58
CA VAL A 108 -19.74 -13.39 23.69
C VAL A 108 -20.45 -13.67 22.37
N VAL A 109 -19.97 -13.09 21.27
CA VAL A 109 -20.55 -13.33 19.93
C VAL A 109 -20.48 -14.81 19.58
N GLN A 110 -19.37 -15.49 19.83
CA GLN A 110 -19.23 -16.92 19.56
C GLN A 110 -20.22 -17.76 20.39
N ARG A 111 -20.45 -17.42 21.67
CA ARG A 111 -21.45 -18.09 22.51
C ARG A 111 -22.87 -17.88 21.97
N LEU A 112 -23.22 -16.67 21.54
CA LEU A 112 -24.51 -16.37 20.93
C LEU A 112 -24.71 -17.12 19.60
N GLU A 113 -23.70 -17.13 18.73
CA GLU A 113 -23.71 -17.88 17.46
C GLU A 113 -23.78 -19.41 17.65
N SER A 114 -23.53 -19.92 18.87
CA SER A 114 -23.66 -21.35 19.17
C SER A 114 -25.09 -21.79 19.54
N CYS A 115 -26.01 -20.85 19.79
CA CYS A 115 -27.41 -21.14 20.15
C CYS A 115 -28.27 -21.34 18.88
N PRO A 116 -28.74 -22.57 18.58
CA PRO A 116 -29.49 -22.85 17.36
C PRO A 116 -30.80 -22.04 17.25
N GLU A 117 -31.50 -21.85 18.36
CA GLU A 117 -32.78 -21.14 18.42
C GLU A 117 -32.62 -19.65 18.13
N LEU A 118 -31.50 -19.05 18.54
CA LEU A 118 -31.15 -17.68 18.17
C LEU A 118 -30.73 -17.63 16.71
N LEU A 119 -29.87 -18.56 16.26
CA LEU A 119 -29.33 -18.57 14.90
C LEU A 119 -30.43 -18.44 13.86
N GLU A 120 -31.53 -19.21 13.99
CA GLU A 120 -32.65 -19.18 13.03
C GLU A 120 -33.29 -17.79 12.85
N ARG A 121 -33.15 -16.89 13.83
CA ARG A 121 -33.67 -15.52 13.76
C ARG A 121 -32.68 -14.51 13.16
N LEU A 122 -31.38 -14.83 13.17
CA LEU A 122 -30.32 -13.92 12.75
C LEU A 122 -30.29 -13.77 11.22
N PRO A 123 -30.15 -12.54 10.71
CA PRO A 123 -29.68 -12.29 9.35
C PRO A 123 -28.23 -12.74 9.16
N VAL A 124 -27.96 -13.33 7.99
CA VAL A 124 -26.61 -13.68 7.52
C VAL A 124 -26.40 -13.18 6.10
N VAL A 125 -25.14 -12.91 5.76
CA VAL A 125 -24.68 -12.67 4.39
C VAL A 125 -23.52 -13.60 4.03
N ALA A 126 -23.36 -13.90 2.75
CA ALA A 126 -22.18 -14.56 2.23
C ALA A 126 -20.95 -13.67 2.44
N ASN A 127 -19.82 -14.29 2.78
CA ASN A 127 -18.56 -13.58 2.93
C ASN A 127 -18.11 -13.01 1.57
N SER A 128 -18.07 -11.68 1.45
CA SER A 128 -17.69 -10.95 0.22
C SER A 128 -16.29 -11.26 -0.31
N THR A 129 -15.42 -11.86 0.53
CA THR A 129 -14.06 -12.26 0.17
C THR A 129 -13.92 -13.73 -0.21
N ALA A 130 -14.97 -14.54 -0.07
CA ALA A 130 -14.92 -15.95 -0.45
C ALA A 130 -14.75 -16.10 -1.96
N SER A 131 -14.02 -17.13 -2.37
CA SER A 131 -13.73 -17.44 -3.78
C SER A 131 -13.78 -18.95 -4.03
N VAL A 132 -13.87 -19.33 -5.31
CA VAL A 132 -13.93 -20.73 -5.72
C VAL A 132 -12.60 -21.12 -6.37
N ARG A 133 -12.00 -22.23 -5.92
CA ARG A 133 -10.77 -22.81 -6.49
C ARG A 133 -11.04 -24.29 -6.81
N GLY A 134 -11.26 -24.60 -8.09
CA GLY A 134 -11.70 -25.93 -8.51
C GLY A 134 -13.11 -26.25 -7.99
N ASP A 135 -13.25 -27.36 -7.28
CA ASP A 135 -14.46 -27.81 -6.59
C ASP A 135 -14.52 -27.36 -5.12
N ARG A 136 -13.65 -26.43 -4.72
CA ARG A 136 -13.52 -25.97 -3.33
C ARG A 136 -13.94 -24.51 -3.18
N LEU A 137 -14.66 -24.23 -2.09
CA LEU A 137 -14.88 -22.90 -1.57
C LEU A 137 -13.73 -22.50 -0.65
N ILE A 138 -13.12 -21.36 -0.92
CA ILE A 138 -12.01 -20.79 -0.17
C ILE A 138 -12.53 -19.58 0.62
N VAL A 139 -12.41 -19.63 1.94
CA VAL A 139 -12.60 -18.47 2.83
C VAL A 139 -11.22 -17.98 3.24
N PRO A 140 -10.74 -16.86 2.67
CA PRO A 140 -9.41 -16.38 2.98
C PRO A 140 -9.35 -15.71 4.36
N PHE A 141 -8.13 -15.47 4.84
CA PHE A 141 -7.82 -14.60 5.99
C PHE A 141 -8.37 -15.09 7.34
N GLN A 142 -8.30 -16.40 7.58
CA GLN A 142 -8.43 -16.96 8.94
C GLN A 142 -7.09 -16.80 9.67
N SER A 143 -7.11 -16.72 11.00
CA SER A 143 -5.89 -16.77 11.80
C SER A 143 -5.45 -18.22 12.03
N ASP A 144 -4.15 -18.47 11.90
CA ASP A 144 -3.49 -19.66 12.46
C ASP A 144 -2.53 -19.21 13.56
N ASP A 145 -2.77 -19.67 14.78
CA ASP A 145 -2.00 -19.36 15.99
C ASP A 145 -0.98 -20.47 16.31
N ARG A 146 -0.67 -21.34 15.35
CA ARG A 146 0.31 -22.42 15.50
C ARG A 146 1.74 -21.88 15.29
N GLY A 147 2.26 -21.11 16.25
CA GLY A 147 3.68 -20.70 16.31
C GLY A 147 3.92 -19.25 16.78
N ASP A 148 5.17 -18.78 16.69
CA ASP A 148 5.58 -17.41 17.10
C ASP A 148 5.21 -16.31 16.08
N GLU A 149 4.63 -16.65 14.91
CA GLU A 149 4.24 -15.70 13.87
C GLU A 149 2.74 -15.81 13.52
N ILE A 150 2.04 -14.67 13.55
CA ILE A 150 0.65 -14.58 13.08
C ILE A 150 0.62 -14.76 11.57
N ARG A 151 -0.10 -15.78 11.09
CA ARG A 151 -0.25 -16.06 9.66
C ARG A 151 -1.72 -16.02 9.24
N ALA A 152 -1.96 -15.42 8.07
CA ALA A 152 -3.24 -15.53 7.39
C ALA A 152 -3.30 -16.89 6.68
N VAL A 153 -4.27 -17.72 7.05
CA VAL A 153 -4.54 -19.01 6.39
C VAL A 153 -5.89 -19.00 5.70
N GLU A 154 -6.09 -19.95 4.80
CA GLU A 154 -7.33 -20.16 4.09
C GLU A 154 -8.09 -21.34 4.68
N ALA A 155 -9.40 -21.20 4.91
CA ALA A 155 -10.27 -22.34 5.12
C ALA A 155 -10.78 -22.84 3.76
N SER A 156 -10.69 -24.15 3.54
CA SER A 156 -11.16 -24.80 2.30
C SER A 156 -12.28 -25.78 2.61
N LEU A 157 -13.40 -25.68 1.89
CA LEU A 157 -14.57 -26.55 2.00
C LEU A 157 -14.96 -27.09 0.63
N ASP A 158 -15.60 -28.26 0.56
CA ASP A 158 -16.21 -28.74 -0.68
C ASP A 158 -17.36 -27.82 -1.10
N LEU A 159 -17.33 -27.35 -2.35
CA LEU A 159 -18.41 -26.57 -2.95
C LEU A 159 -19.52 -27.51 -3.44
N THR A 160 -20.27 -28.07 -2.49
CA THR A 160 -21.43 -28.91 -2.78
C THR A 160 -22.64 -28.08 -3.20
N ALA A 161 -23.64 -28.69 -3.87
CA ALA A 161 -24.85 -27.99 -4.28
C ALA A 161 -25.59 -27.27 -3.12
N PRO A 162 -25.73 -27.86 -1.91
CA PRO A 162 -26.30 -27.13 -0.76
C PRO A 162 -25.49 -25.93 -0.29
N VAL A 163 -24.15 -25.98 -0.41
CA VAL A 163 -23.27 -24.83 -0.06
C VAL A 163 -23.46 -23.71 -1.08
N LEU A 164 -23.50 -24.04 -2.38
CA LEU A 164 -23.74 -23.06 -3.43
C LEU A 164 -25.12 -22.39 -3.28
N ALA A 165 -26.17 -23.18 -3.05
CA ALA A 165 -27.52 -22.66 -2.81
C ALA A 165 -27.55 -21.71 -1.60
N ALA A 166 -26.81 -22.05 -0.53
CA ALA A 166 -26.71 -21.19 0.64
C ALA A 166 -26.00 -19.85 0.36
N LEU A 167 -24.93 -19.88 -0.43
CA LEU A 167 -24.18 -18.68 -0.83
C LEU A 167 -25.02 -17.74 -1.69
N THR A 168 -25.65 -18.28 -2.75
CA THR A 168 -26.50 -17.50 -3.66
C THR A 168 -27.69 -16.87 -2.93
N ALA A 169 -28.33 -17.62 -2.03
CA ALA A 169 -29.44 -17.09 -1.24
C ALA A 169 -29.01 -16.00 -0.23
N ALA A 170 -27.73 -15.95 0.14
CA ALA A 170 -27.16 -15.03 1.11
C ALA A 170 -26.32 -13.91 0.47
N GLU A 171 -26.41 -13.67 -0.85
CA GLU A 171 -25.81 -12.49 -1.51
C GLU A 171 -26.32 -11.17 -0.91
N ALA A 172 -27.54 -11.17 -0.39
CA ALA A 172 -28.10 -10.11 0.46
C ALA A 172 -28.52 -10.68 1.82
N PRO A 173 -28.66 -9.85 2.87
CA PRO A 173 -29.03 -10.32 4.21
C PRO A 173 -30.30 -11.17 4.21
N ILE A 174 -30.19 -12.41 4.69
CA ILE A 174 -31.29 -13.36 4.80
C ILE A 174 -31.32 -13.98 6.20
N ARG A 175 -32.51 -14.14 6.79
CA ARG A 175 -32.64 -14.84 8.08
C ARG A 175 -32.31 -16.32 7.92
N VAL A 176 -31.52 -16.88 8.83
CA VAL A 176 -31.11 -18.29 8.80
C VAL A 176 -32.31 -19.24 8.77
N GLY A 177 -33.41 -18.96 9.47
CA GLY A 177 -34.60 -19.81 9.45
C GLY A 177 -35.29 -19.86 8.08
N VAL A 178 -35.25 -18.76 7.33
CA VAL A 178 -35.74 -18.70 5.95
C VAL A 178 -34.80 -19.49 5.03
N LEU A 179 -33.49 -19.30 5.20
CA LEU A 179 -32.47 -20.03 4.45
C LEU A 179 -32.56 -21.55 4.71
N LEU A 180 -32.76 -21.94 5.97
CA LEU A 180 -32.95 -23.32 6.39
C LEU A 180 -34.18 -23.95 5.72
N SER A 181 -35.30 -23.22 5.67
CA SER A 181 -36.52 -23.67 5.01
C SER A 181 -36.31 -23.86 3.51
N ARG A 182 -35.59 -22.94 2.84
CA ARG A 182 -35.23 -23.07 1.42
C ARG A 182 -34.40 -24.32 1.15
N LEU A 183 -33.33 -24.54 1.93
CA LEU A 183 -32.48 -25.72 1.77
C LEU A 183 -33.23 -27.04 2.04
N ARG A 184 -34.19 -27.06 2.96
CA ARG A 184 -35.03 -28.24 3.22
C ARG A 184 -35.96 -28.56 2.06
N VAL A 185 -36.47 -27.55 1.36
CA VAL A 185 -37.33 -27.72 0.18
C VAL A 185 -36.51 -28.19 -1.03
N GLU A 186 -35.33 -27.61 -1.24
CA GLU A 186 -34.47 -27.93 -2.38
C GLU A 186 -33.75 -29.28 -2.23
N PHE A 187 -33.41 -29.68 -0.99
CA PHE A 187 -32.69 -30.92 -0.68
C PHE A 187 -33.45 -31.80 0.33
N PRO A 188 -34.65 -32.30 0.00
CA PRO A 188 -35.51 -33.01 0.95
C PRO A 188 -34.91 -34.34 1.42
N GLU A 189 -34.11 -35.00 0.58
CA GLU A 189 -33.45 -36.28 0.86
C GLU A 189 -32.39 -36.18 1.98
N ALA A 190 -31.91 -34.97 2.30
CA ALA A 190 -30.91 -34.76 3.35
C ALA A 190 -31.49 -34.91 4.77
N GLY A 191 -32.82 -34.83 4.92
CA GLY A 191 -33.50 -34.79 6.21
C GLY A 191 -33.37 -33.42 6.92
N PRO A 192 -34.15 -33.18 7.99
CA PRO A 192 -34.30 -31.83 8.58
C PRO A 192 -33.07 -31.32 9.32
N GLU A 193 -32.18 -32.21 9.79
CA GLU A 193 -31.03 -31.86 10.64
C GLU A 193 -29.76 -31.52 9.85
N LYS A 194 -29.54 -32.09 8.66
CA LYS A 194 -28.32 -31.85 7.88
C LYS A 194 -28.22 -30.38 7.42
N PRO A 195 -29.26 -29.74 6.86
CA PRO A 195 -29.21 -28.32 6.52
C PRO A 195 -28.91 -27.42 7.72
N ARG A 196 -29.46 -27.74 8.90
CA ARG A 196 -29.21 -26.98 10.14
C ARG A 196 -27.73 -27.07 10.56
N ARG A 197 -27.16 -28.28 10.56
CA ARG A 197 -25.72 -28.50 10.85
C ARG A 197 -24.82 -27.83 9.81
N LEU A 198 -25.21 -27.87 8.53
CA LEU A 198 -24.50 -27.20 7.45
C LEU A 198 -24.42 -25.69 7.70
N LEU A 199 -25.55 -25.02 7.93
CA LEU A 199 -25.58 -23.57 8.16
C LEU A 199 -24.76 -23.17 9.39
N ALA A 200 -24.83 -23.94 10.48
CA ALA A 200 -24.00 -23.71 11.66
C ALA A 200 -22.49 -23.83 11.34
N GLU A 201 -22.09 -24.82 10.52
CA GLU A 201 -20.70 -24.97 10.08
C GLU A 201 -20.25 -23.83 9.16
N LEU A 202 -21.11 -23.38 8.23
CA LEU A 202 -20.82 -22.25 7.35
C LEU A 202 -20.61 -20.94 8.14
N ILE A 203 -21.41 -20.71 9.18
CA ILE A 203 -21.23 -19.57 10.10
C ILE A 203 -19.90 -19.71 10.88
N ARG A 204 -19.65 -20.89 11.46
CA ARG A 204 -18.43 -21.16 12.24
C ARG A 204 -17.16 -20.96 11.41
N ARG A 205 -17.19 -21.29 10.12
CA ARG A 205 -16.09 -21.12 9.16
C ARG A 205 -16.06 -19.75 8.50
N ARG A 206 -16.93 -18.82 8.90
CA ARG A 206 -17.10 -17.48 8.31
C ARG A 206 -17.35 -17.51 6.79
N VAL A 207 -17.96 -18.57 6.29
CA VAL A 207 -18.56 -18.59 4.95
C VAL A 207 -19.79 -17.68 4.93
N LEU A 208 -20.59 -17.78 5.99
CA LEU A 208 -21.70 -16.87 6.29
C LEU A 208 -21.31 -16.00 7.47
N ILE A 209 -21.62 -14.71 7.39
CA ILE A 209 -21.33 -13.71 8.42
C ILE A 209 -22.65 -13.28 9.04
N THR A 210 -22.77 -13.41 10.37
CA THR A 210 -23.98 -13.04 11.10
C THR A 210 -24.05 -11.54 11.33
N SER A 211 -25.27 -11.03 11.50
CA SER A 211 -25.49 -9.63 11.88
C SER A 211 -24.98 -9.27 13.28
N LEU A 212 -24.58 -10.24 14.12
CA LEU A 212 -24.02 -9.97 15.45
C LEU A 212 -22.61 -9.37 15.41
N ARG A 213 -21.93 -9.48 14.26
CA ARG A 213 -20.54 -9.04 14.09
C ARG A 213 -20.51 -7.59 13.61
N ALA A 214 -20.33 -6.66 14.56
CA ALA A 214 -20.26 -5.24 14.29
C ALA A 214 -19.15 -4.90 13.27
N PRO A 215 -19.49 -4.20 12.16
CA PRO A 215 -18.50 -3.67 11.21
C PRO A 215 -17.41 -2.83 11.89
N SER A 216 -16.24 -2.71 11.28
CA SER A 216 -15.15 -1.88 11.82
C SER A 216 -15.46 -0.37 11.80
N THR A 217 -16.46 0.06 11.02
CA THR A 217 -16.98 1.44 11.12
C THR A 217 -17.73 1.71 12.43
N GLU A 218 -18.14 0.67 13.15
CA GLU A 218 -18.88 0.83 14.40
C GLU A 218 -17.97 0.92 15.61
N THR A 219 -17.99 2.06 16.29
CA THR A 219 -17.12 2.29 17.46
C THR A 219 -17.69 1.72 18.76
N ASP A 220 -19.02 1.62 18.88
CA ASP A 220 -19.71 0.96 20.01
C ASP A 220 -20.20 -0.44 19.60
N ALA A 221 -19.28 -1.39 19.61
CA ALA A 221 -19.54 -2.75 19.16
C ALA A 221 -20.50 -3.54 20.07
N LEU A 222 -20.50 -3.26 21.38
CA LEU A 222 -21.44 -3.89 22.30
C LEU A 222 -22.84 -3.29 22.13
N GLY A 223 -22.94 -1.97 21.96
CA GLY A 223 -24.20 -1.32 21.63
C GLY A 223 -24.81 -1.90 20.37
N TYR A 224 -24.03 -1.98 19.29
CA TYR A 224 -24.44 -2.63 18.05
C TYR A 224 -24.93 -4.07 18.27
N LEU A 225 -24.17 -4.87 19.03
CA LEU A 225 -24.57 -6.26 19.34
C LEU A 225 -25.93 -6.32 20.05
N VAL A 226 -26.14 -5.47 21.06
CA VAL A 226 -27.41 -5.40 21.80
C VAL A 226 -28.54 -4.97 20.88
N ASP A 227 -28.34 -3.95 20.05
CA ASP A 227 -29.35 -3.46 19.12
C ASP A 227 -29.75 -4.55 18.09
N GLN A 228 -28.80 -5.38 17.65
CA GLN A 228 -29.07 -6.53 16.77
C GLN A 228 -29.85 -7.65 17.48
N LEU A 229 -29.55 -7.92 18.76
CA LEU A 229 -30.30 -8.88 19.57
C LEU A 229 -31.74 -8.41 19.82
N ASP A 230 -31.93 -7.12 20.05
CA ASP A 230 -33.25 -6.50 20.24
C ASP A 230 -34.07 -6.57 18.93
N ALA A 231 -33.45 -6.30 17.78
CA ALA A 231 -34.10 -6.36 16.47
C ALA A 231 -34.63 -7.76 16.08
N VAL A 232 -34.09 -8.82 16.68
CA VAL A 232 -34.55 -10.22 16.47
C VAL A 232 -35.33 -10.77 17.66
N GLU A 233 -35.70 -9.90 18.61
CA GLU A 233 -36.41 -10.24 19.84
C GLU A 233 -35.73 -11.40 20.60
N ALA A 234 -34.40 -11.38 20.65
CA ALA A 234 -33.57 -12.45 21.21
C ALA A 234 -33.92 -12.78 22.68
N GLU A 235 -34.45 -11.82 23.42
CA GLU A 235 -34.89 -12.02 24.81
C GLU A 235 -36.03 -13.05 24.96
N SER A 236 -36.84 -13.27 23.92
CA SER A 236 -37.87 -14.32 23.92
C SER A 236 -37.31 -15.72 23.64
N VAL A 237 -36.03 -15.86 23.31
CA VAL A 237 -35.35 -17.14 23.12
C VAL A 237 -34.90 -17.67 24.49
N ALA A 238 -35.60 -18.67 25.01
CA ALA A 238 -35.41 -19.15 26.39
C ALA A 238 -33.94 -19.48 26.78
N PRO A 239 -33.12 -20.15 25.93
CA PRO A 239 -31.72 -20.43 26.27
C PRO A 239 -30.83 -19.19 26.49
N ILE A 240 -31.15 -18.05 25.86
CA ILE A 240 -30.31 -16.84 25.87
C ILE A 240 -30.99 -15.60 26.46
N SER A 241 -32.26 -15.70 26.89
CA SER A 241 -33.01 -14.59 27.50
C SER A 241 -32.24 -13.88 28.62
N LYS A 242 -31.72 -14.65 29.58
CA LYS A 242 -30.88 -14.12 30.68
C LYS A 242 -29.58 -13.49 30.18
N THR A 243 -28.99 -14.07 29.12
CA THR A 243 -27.78 -13.53 28.48
C THR A 243 -28.07 -12.15 27.89
N VAL A 244 -29.17 -11.96 27.18
CA VAL A 244 -29.55 -10.67 26.58
C VAL A 244 -29.76 -9.61 27.66
N ALA A 245 -30.52 -9.93 28.71
CA ALA A 245 -30.74 -9.03 29.84
C ALA A 245 -29.41 -8.60 30.51
N GLU A 246 -28.49 -9.56 30.67
CA GLU A 246 -27.17 -9.31 31.25
C GLU A 246 -26.30 -8.42 30.35
N LEU A 247 -26.32 -8.63 29.02
CA LEU A 247 -25.60 -7.77 28.07
C LEU A 247 -26.11 -6.33 28.08
N ARG A 248 -27.43 -6.11 28.21
CA ARG A 248 -28.00 -4.76 28.39
C ARG A 248 -27.51 -4.11 29.69
N ALA A 249 -27.47 -4.88 30.77
CA ALA A 249 -26.96 -4.39 32.05
C ALA A 249 -25.45 -4.07 32.01
N ILE A 250 -24.66 -4.87 31.28
CA ILE A 250 -23.23 -4.60 31.04
C ILE A 250 -23.06 -3.32 30.19
N ARG A 251 -23.84 -3.14 29.12
CA ARG A 251 -23.85 -1.90 28.32
C ARG A 251 -24.12 -0.68 29.19
N ALA A 252 -25.13 -0.75 30.06
CA ALA A 252 -25.44 0.32 31.01
C ALA A 252 -24.30 0.56 32.01
N ALA A 253 -23.68 -0.50 32.53
CA ALA A 253 -22.56 -0.40 33.47
C ALA A 253 -21.32 0.25 32.86
N LEU A 254 -21.03 -0.01 31.57
CA LEU A 254 -19.93 0.63 30.85
C LEU A 254 -20.10 2.16 30.76
N GLY A 255 -21.34 2.65 30.65
CA GLY A 255 -21.64 4.09 30.71
C GLY A 255 -21.23 4.76 32.03
N GLY A 256 -21.09 3.99 33.12
CA GLY A 256 -20.63 4.48 34.42
C GLY A 256 -19.11 4.50 34.62
N CYS A 257 -18.31 4.15 33.59
CA CYS A 257 -16.85 4.03 33.70
C CYS A 257 -16.10 5.36 33.94
N SER A 258 -16.79 6.50 33.91
CA SER A 258 -16.22 7.79 34.31
C SER A 258 -15.73 7.79 35.77
N THR A 259 -16.35 6.98 36.63
CA THR A 259 -15.98 6.83 38.05
C THR A 259 -15.21 5.54 38.31
N ARG A 260 -14.27 5.55 39.27
CA ARG A 260 -13.53 4.35 39.72
C ARG A 260 -14.47 3.20 40.11
N GLY A 261 -15.47 3.49 40.94
CA GLY A 261 -16.46 2.50 41.35
C GLY A 261 -17.31 1.95 40.19
N GLY A 262 -17.63 2.77 39.19
CA GLY A 262 -18.29 2.31 37.97
C GLY A 262 -17.42 1.36 37.14
N ARG A 263 -16.14 1.66 36.98
CA ARG A 263 -15.17 0.80 36.27
C ARG A 263 -15.05 -0.58 36.90
N TYR A 264 -14.88 -0.63 38.22
CA TYR A 264 -14.80 -1.90 38.95
C TYR A 264 -16.08 -2.72 38.81
N ARG A 265 -17.25 -2.10 38.94
CA ARG A 265 -18.55 -2.78 38.77
C ARG A 265 -18.71 -3.35 37.36
N ALA A 266 -18.40 -2.57 36.32
CA ALA A 266 -18.47 -3.04 34.94
C ALA A 266 -17.51 -4.21 34.70
N ALA A 267 -16.24 -4.08 35.10
CA ALA A 267 -15.23 -5.12 34.91
C ALA A 267 -15.54 -6.40 35.71
N ALA A 268 -16.06 -6.29 36.93
CA ALA A 268 -16.48 -7.43 37.75
C ALA A 268 -17.63 -8.21 37.07
N ARG A 269 -18.67 -7.49 36.65
CA ARG A 269 -19.82 -8.06 35.95
C ARG A 269 -19.42 -8.75 34.64
N MET A 270 -18.52 -8.14 33.88
CA MET A 270 -18.00 -8.74 32.65
C MET A 270 -17.12 -9.98 32.89
N ARG A 271 -16.32 -10.01 33.95
CA ARG A 271 -15.55 -11.20 34.36
C ARG A 271 -16.44 -12.33 34.84
N GLU A 272 -17.50 -12.03 35.57
CA GLU A 272 -18.49 -13.03 35.96
C GLU A 272 -19.17 -13.64 34.73
N PHE A 273 -19.46 -12.81 33.72
CA PHE A 273 -20.05 -13.26 32.47
C PHE A 273 -19.09 -14.09 31.60
N VAL A 274 -17.80 -13.71 31.54
CA VAL A 274 -16.73 -14.43 30.82
C VAL A 274 -15.51 -14.59 31.74
N PRO A 275 -15.41 -15.71 32.48
CA PRO A 275 -14.37 -15.89 33.49
C PRO A 275 -12.99 -16.21 32.93
N ASP A 276 -12.92 -16.89 31.78
CA ASP A 276 -11.67 -17.44 31.21
C ASP A 276 -10.84 -16.43 30.39
N GLY A 277 -11.08 -15.13 30.55
CA GLY A 277 -10.40 -14.08 29.79
C GLY A 277 -8.99 -13.78 30.31
N ASN A 278 -8.00 -13.75 29.42
CA ASN A 278 -6.60 -13.44 29.79
C ASN A 278 -6.33 -11.93 29.92
N ARG A 279 -7.18 -11.09 29.32
CA ARG A 279 -7.04 -9.62 29.31
C ARG A 279 -8.13 -8.94 30.12
N HIS A 280 -7.91 -7.66 30.42
CA HIS A 280 -8.93 -6.85 31.07
C HIS A 280 -10.20 -6.78 30.18
N PRO A 281 -11.41 -7.05 30.71
CA PRO A 281 -12.62 -7.18 29.90
C PRO A 281 -13.17 -5.83 29.42
N VAL A 282 -12.71 -4.72 29.99
CA VAL A 282 -13.02 -3.35 29.55
C VAL A 282 -11.79 -2.78 28.88
N ALA A 283 -11.94 -2.16 27.72
CA ALA A 283 -10.92 -1.32 27.08
C ALA A 283 -11.22 0.15 27.36
N PHE A 284 -10.16 0.94 27.59
CA PHE A 284 -10.28 2.36 27.85
C PHE A 284 -9.55 3.20 26.81
N ASP A 285 -10.21 4.26 26.36
CA ASP A 285 -9.59 5.41 25.72
C ASP A 285 -9.81 6.63 26.63
N LEU A 286 -8.77 7.43 26.86
CA LEU A 286 -8.83 8.61 27.72
C LEU A 286 -8.89 9.88 26.88
N ARG A 287 -9.92 10.71 27.08
CA ARG A 287 -9.95 12.08 26.59
C ARG A 287 -9.35 13.01 27.64
N LEU A 288 -8.29 13.71 27.28
CA LEU A 288 -7.63 14.67 28.14
C LEU A 288 -8.45 15.96 28.18
N ASN A 289 -8.70 16.46 29.39
CA ASN A 289 -9.23 17.81 29.59
C ASN A 289 -8.08 18.81 29.44
N ALA A 290 -7.79 19.19 28.21
CA ALA A 290 -6.76 20.17 27.91
C ALA A 290 -7.10 20.94 26.64
N LYS A 291 -6.72 22.22 26.62
CA LYS A 291 -6.81 23.09 25.45
C LYS A 291 -5.41 23.53 25.05
N LEU A 292 -4.99 23.13 23.86
CA LEU A 292 -3.65 23.35 23.36
C LEU A 292 -3.71 24.21 22.09
N VAL A 293 -2.90 25.26 22.08
CA VAL A 293 -2.77 26.17 20.93
C VAL A 293 -1.30 26.30 20.58
N LEU A 294 -0.95 25.93 19.35
CA LEU A 294 0.39 26.02 18.81
C LEU A 294 0.48 27.21 17.84
N PRO A 295 1.63 27.91 17.76
CA PRO A 295 1.88 28.91 16.73
C PRO A 295 1.84 28.32 15.32
N GLU A 296 1.35 29.07 14.33
CA GLU A 296 1.33 28.66 12.92
C GLU A 296 2.71 28.30 12.36
N VAL A 297 3.78 28.91 12.87
CA VAL A 297 5.16 28.55 12.48
C VAL A 297 5.53 27.09 12.79
N VAL A 298 4.86 26.46 13.77
CA VAL A 298 5.03 25.03 14.05
C VAL A 298 4.44 24.21 12.91
N ALA A 299 3.23 24.55 12.42
CA ALA A 299 2.61 23.88 11.29
C ALA A 299 3.48 24.00 10.02
N GLN A 300 3.98 25.20 9.73
CA GLN A 300 4.86 25.45 8.58
C GLN A 300 6.17 24.66 8.63
N GLU A 301 6.71 24.44 9.83
CA GLU A 301 7.91 23.62 10.02
C GLU A 301 7.59 22.12 9.84
N ILE A 302 6.42 21.64 10.28
CA ILE A 302 5.94 20.26 10.02
C ILE A 302 5.72 20.03 8.52
N GLU A 303 5.15 21.00 7.79
CA GLU A 303 4.98 20.94 6.33
C GLU A 303 6.33 20.82 5.62
N ARG A 304 7.32 21.65 6.01
CA ARG A 304 8.70 21.56 5.48
C ARG A 304 9.32 20.21 5.78
N ALA A 305 9.10 19.66 6.98
CA ALA A 305 9.58 18.34 7.36
C ALA A 305 8.98 17.24 6.48
N ALA A 306 7.68 17.29 6.20
CA ALA A 306 7.04 16.34 5.31
C ALA A 306 7.61 16.41 3.88
N LEU A 307 7.85 17.62 3.37
CA LEU A 307 8.44 17.84 2.04
C LEU A 307 9.88 17.32 1.96
N VAL A 308 10.72 17.60 2.96
CA VAL A 308 12.11 17.09 2.96
C VAL A 308 12.14 15.57 3.14
N LEU A 309 11.29 14.98 3.98
CA LEU A 309 11.18 13.52 4.09
C LEU A 309 10.71 12.86 2.78
N THR A 310 9.85 13.54 2.02
CA THR A 310 9.47 13.08 0.66
C THR A 310 10.69 13.07 -0.26
N ARG A 311 11.52 14.12 -0.23
CA ARG A 311 12.79 14.20 -0.98
C ARG A 311 13.87 13.26 -0.44
N LEU A 312 13.76 12.75 0.78
CA LEU A 312 14.74 11.84 1.39
C LEU A 312 14.28 10.38 1.41
N SER A 313 13.12 10.11 0.81
CA SER A 313 12.52 8.78 0.78
C SER A 313 13.50 7.78 0.18
N ALA A 314 13.70 6.65 0.87
CA ALA A 314 14.47 5.53 0.33
C ALA A 314 13.75 4.82 -0.83
N ARG A 315 12.48 5.19 -1.10
CA ARG A 315 11.58 4.57 -2.08
C ARG A 315 10.77 5.66 -2.79
N PRO A 316 11.43 6.54 -3.57
CA PRO A 316 10.81 7.72 -4.19
C PRO A 316 9.74 7.38 -5.23
N TYR A 317 9.77 6.16 -5.79
CA TYR A 317 8.81 5.69 -6.81
C TYR A 317 8.08 4.42 -6.39
N GLY A 318 7.93 4.20 -5.09
CA GLY A 318 7.32 2.98 -4.55
C GLY A 318 8.31 1.89 -4.20
N THR A 319 7.78 0.72 -3.82
CA THR A 319 8.61 -0.43 -3.43
C THR A 319 8.97 -1.28 -4.65
N ALA A 320 10.14 -1.94 -4.61
CA ALA A 320 10.55 -2.88 -5.66
C ALA A 320 9.52 -4.00 -5.89
N ALA A 321 8.92 -4.53 -4.82
CA ALA A 321 7.87 -5.56 -4.92
C ALA A 321 6.65 -5.06 -5.69
N TRP A 322 6.24 -3.80 -5.51
CA TRP A 322 5.15 -3.20 -6.29
C TRP A 322 5.56 -2.91 -7.74
N GLY A 323 6.82 -2.55 -7.99
CA GLY A 323 7.35 -2.42 -9.35
C GLY A 323 7.31 -3.73 -10.13
N GLU A 324 7.79 -4.81 -9.52
CA GLU A 324 7.73 -6.16 -10.09
C GLU A 324 6.27 -6.64 -10.26
N TYR A 325 5.40 -6.36 -9.28
CA TYR A 325 3.98 -6.69 -9.37
C TYR A 325 3.28 -5.96 -10.53
N HIS A 326 3.51 -4.65 -10.66
CA HIS A 326 3.02 -3.85 -11.78
C HIS A 326 3.48 -4.40 -13.12
N GLN A 327 4.76 -4.79 -13.23
CA GLN A 327 5.29 -5.42 -14.43
C GLN A 327 4.56 -6.73 -14.77
N ARG A 328 4.38 -7.64 -13.80
CA ARG A 328 3.63 -8.90 -14.01
C ARG A 328 2.19 -8.63 -14.46
N PHE A 329 1.51 -7.65 -13.87
CA PHE A 329 0.16 -7.25 -14.24
C PHE A 329 0.11 -6.69 -15.67
N TYR A 330 1.00 -5.75 -15.99
CA TYR A 330 1.12 -5.12 -17.30
C TYR A 330 1.41 -6.14 -18.40
N GLU A 331 2.36 -7.06 -18.17
CA GLU A 331 2.75 -8.07 -19.17
C GLU A 331 1.60 -9.02 -19.52
N ARG A 332 0.71 -9.28 -18.56
CA ARG A 332 -0.41 -10.20 -18.72
C ARG A 332 -1.67 -9.54 -19.27
N TYR A 333 -2.07 -8.40 -18.72
CA TYR A 333 -3.36 -7.79 -19.04
C TYR A 333 -3.25 -6.55 -19.94
N GLY A 334 -2.06 -5.95 -20.02
CA GLY A 334 -1.82 -4.75 -20.81
C GLY A 334 -2.46 -3.48 -20.23
N ILE A 335 -2.34 -2.40 -20.98
CA ILE A 335 -2.86 -1.09 -20.59
C ILE A 335 -4.39 -1.10 -20.66
N GLY A 336 -5.01 -0.57 -19.62
CA GLY A 336 -6.42 -0.19 -19.68
C GLY A 336 -7.45 -1.30 -19.56
N THR A 337 -7.05 -2.57 -19.54
CA THR A 337 -7.96 -3.68 -19.24
C THR A 337 -8.31 -3.65 -17.74
N MET A 338 -9.62 -3.67 -17.46
CA MET A 338 -10.15 -3.67 -16.09
C MET A 338 -10.36 -5.11 -15.65
N VAL A 339 -9.42 -5.61 -14.85
CA VAL A 339 -9.42 -6.98 -14.36
C VAL A 339 -10.17 -7.03 -13.04
N PRO A 340 -11.24 -7.85 -12.90
CA PRO A 340 -11.94 -7.99 -11.63
C PRO A 340 -10.99 -8.29 -10.49
N LEU A 341 -11.13 -7.61 -9.34
CA LEU A 341 -10.18 -7.69 -8.24
C LEU A 341 -9.93 -9.14 -7.78
N LYS A 342 -11.00 -9.96 -7.74
CA LYS A 342 -10.91 -11.39 -7.41
C LYS A 342 -9.98 -12.16 -8.36
N GLU A 343 -10.02 -11.86 -9.66
CA GLU A 343 -9.15 -12.49 -10.67
C GLU A 343 -7.69 -12.02 -10.52
N VAL A 344 -7.48 -10.76 -10.14
CA VAL A 344 -6.12 -10.21 -9.94
C VAL A 344 -5.37 -10.95 -8.84
N VAL A 345 -6.02 -11.10 -7.68
CA VAL A 345 -5.42 -11.70 -6.48
C VAL A 345 -5.52 -13.22 -6.43
N ALA A 346 -6.23 -13.85 -7.38
CA ALA A 346 -6.31 -15.30 -7.50
C ALA A 346 -4.95 -15.91 -7.90
N ASP A 347 -4.74 -17.18 -7.55
CA ASP A 347 -3.56 -17.95 -7.96
C ASP A 347 -3.47 -18.08 -9.49
N SER A 348 -4.62 -18.14 -10.16
CA SER A 348 -4.70 -18.15 -11.62
C SER A 348 -4.33 -16.80 -12.23
N GLY A 349 -4.37 -15.72 -11.45
CA GLY A 349 -4.09 -14.34 -11.85
C GLY A 349 -2.63 -13.92 -11.63
N VAL A 350 -2.42 -12.77 -10.98
CA VAL A 350 -1.07 -12.25 -10.64
C VAL A 350 -0.72 -12.55 -9.18
N GLY A 351 -1.72 -12.91 -8.36
CA GLY A 351 -1.57 -13.17 -6.93
C GLY A 351 -1.32 -11.88 -6.14
N TYR A 352 -0.61 -12.00 -5.02
CA TYR A 352 -0.18 -10.86 -4.20
C TYR A 352 1.27 -10.43 -4.51
N PRO A 353 1.65 -9.17 -4.20
CA PRO A 353 3.04 -8.75 -4.24
C PRO A 353 3.93 -9.58 -3.30
N ASP A 354 5.20 -9.70 -3.64
CA ASP A 354 6.18 -10.43 -2.84
C ASP A 354 6.33 -9.80 -1.43
N GLY A 355 6.53 -10.63 -0.40
CA GLY A 355 6.54 -10.19 1.00
C GLY A 355 5.16 -9.94 1.64
N TYR A 356 4.09 -10.38 0.99
CA TYR A 356 2.78 -10.61 1.64
C TYR A 356 2.78 -11.96 2.39
N PRO A 357 1.90 -12.15 3.39
CA PRO A 357 1.76 -13.45 4.05
C PRO A 357 1.61 -14.60 3.03
N SER A 358 2.31 -15.72 3.27
CA SER A 358 2.35 -16.90 2.40
C SER A 358 3.03 -16.73 1.03
N MET A 359 3.50 -15.52 0.68
CA MET A 359 4.35 -15.29 -0.50
C MET A 359 5.83 -15.44 -0.14
N PRO A 360 6.72 -15.76 -1.11
CA PRO A 360 8.15 -15.81 -0.86
C PRO A 360 8.62 -14.54 -0.13
N GLY A 361 9.35 -14.72 0.96
CA GLY A 361 10.00 -13.61 1.64
C GLY A 361 10.97 -12.95 0.66
N GLY A 362 10.92 -11.61 0.56
CA GLY A 362 11.84 -10.84 -0.26
C GLY A 362 13.27 -10.98 0.25
N ALA A 363 13.92 -12.10 -0.05
CA ALA A 363 15.27 -12.43 0.38
C ALA A 363 16.26 -12.06 -0.72
N ARG A 364 16.39 -10.76 -0.99
CA ARG A 364 17.59 -10.21 -1.57
C ARG A 364 18.19 -9.26 -0.56
N ARG A 365 19.42 -9.51 -0.11
CA ARG A 365 20.21 -8.49 0.58
C ARG A 365 20.17 -7.25 -0.32
N PRO A 366 19.69 -6.10 0.18
CA PRO A 366 19.67 -4.90 -0.63
C PRO A 366 21.09 -4.64 -1.12
N ARG A 367 21.24 -4.39 -2.42
CA ARG A 367 22.50 -3.86 -2.94
C ARG A 367 22.69 -2.50 -2.29
N VAL A 368 23.90 -2.23 -1.80
CA VAL A 368 24.28 -0.90 -1.31
C VAL A 368 24.00 0.09 -2.44
N SER A 369 23.12 1.05 -2.17
CA SER A 369 22.73 2.10 -3.12
C SER A 369 23.67 3.31 -3.06
N ALA A 370 23.62 4.20 -4.04
CA ALA A 370 24.36 5.47 -3.98
C ALA A 370 23.96 6.31 -2.74
N ARG A 371 22.68 6.27 -2.37
CA ARG A 371 22.15 6.85 -1.13
C ARG A 371 22.82 6.24 0.11
N ASP A 372 22.95 4.92 0.15
CA ASP A 372 23.63 4.22 1.26
C ASP A 372 25.09 4.66 1.39
N ASP A 373 25.82 4.80 0.29
CA ASP A 373 27.21 5.28 0.30
C ASP A 373 27.33 6.69 0.91
N VAL A 374 26.38 7.57 0.61
CA VAL A 374 26.34 8.93 1.18
C VAL A 374 26.03 8.88 2.68
N LEU A 375 25.05 8.08 3.11
CA LEU A 375 24.69 7.95 4.52
C LEU A 375 25.79 7.31 5.36
N VAL A 376 26.44 6.27 4.86
CA VAL A 376 27.59 5.62 5.53
C VAL A 376 28.74 6.61 5.67
N ARG A 377 29.09 7.33 4.61
CA ARG A 377 30.13 8.37 4.64
C ARG A 377 29.78 9.47 5.63
N LEU A 378 28.54 9.97 5.61
CA LEU A 378 28.06 11.01 6.53
C LEU A 378 28.19 10.55 7.99
N ALA A 379 27.69 9.35 8.31
CA ALA A 379 27.77 8.79 9.66
C ALA A 379 29.22 8.58 10.12
N GLN A 380 30.06 8.04 9.23
CA GLN A 380 31.47 7.77 9.53
C GLN A 380 32.27 9.06 9.75
N THR A 381 32.09 10.07 8.90
CA THR A 381 32.75 11.39 9.06
C THR A 381 32.33 12.03 10.37
N ALA A 382 31.04 12.07 10.68
CA ALA A 382 30.56 12.62 11.95
C ALA A 382 31.16 11.89 13.16
N ALA A 383 31.26 10.56 13.11
CA ALA A 383 31.89 9.78 14.17
C ALA A 383 33.38 10.12 14.35
N LEU A 384 34.14 10.24 13.25
CA LEU A 384 35.58 10.55 13.25
C LEU A 384 35.89 11.97 13.72
N GLU A 385 35.06 12.94 13.34
CA GLU A 385 35.20 14.35 13.72
C GLU A 385 34.60 14.67 15.09
N GLY A 386 33.93 13.69 15.69
CA GLY A 386 33.31 13.86 16.99
C GLY A 386 32.02 14.67 17.01
N GLN A 387 31.35 14.79 15.87
CA GLN A 387 30.12 15.55 15.70
C GLN A 387 28.90 14.69 16.05
N GLU A 388 28.07 15.19 16.97
CA GLU A 388 26.83 14.54 17.38
C GLU A 388 25.61 14.96 16.55
N GLU A 389 25.72 16.05 15.81
CA GLU A 389 24.64 16.60 14.97
C GLU A 389 25.20 16.98 13.59
N VAL A 390 24.49 16.60 12.54
CA VAL A 390 24.73 17.01 11.16
C VAL A 390 23.50 17.76 10.66
N VAL A 391 23.74 18.96 10.13
CA VAL A 391 22.70 19.78 9.51
C VAL A 391 22.65 19.45 8.02
N LEU A 392 21.50 19.00 7.54
CA LEU A 392 21.28 18.72 6.13
C LEU A 392 21.19 20.03 5.35
N THR A 393 22.09 20.17 4.37
CA THR A 393 22.05 21.24 3.36
C THR A 393 21.35 20.75 2.10
N ASP A 394 20.99 21.67 1.19
CA ASP A 394 20.40 21.29 -0.09
C ASP A 394 21.35 20.42 -0.93
N GLU A 395 22.67 20.61 -0.82
CA GLU A 395 23.67 19.78 -1.50
C GLU A 395 23.67 18.35 -0.96
N LEU A 396 23.58 18.17 0.37
CA LEU A 396 23.47 16.84 0.98
C LEU A 396 22.15 16.15 0.61
N ILE A 397 21.05 16.90 0.57
CA ILE A 397 19.74 16.37 0.14
C ILE A 397 19.80 15.94 -1.33
N ALA A 398 20.40 16.75 -2.21
CA ALA A 398 20.60 16.41 -3.61
C ALA A 398 21.52 15.19 -3.81
N ALA A 399 22.53 15.03 -2.94
CA ALA A 399 23.44 13.90 -2.99
C ALA A 399 22.80 12.56 -2.55
N LEU A 400 21.71 12.59 -1.77
CA LEU A 400 21.04 11.39 -1.26
C LEU A 400 20.19 10.62 -2.30
N ASP A 401 20.42 10.92 -3.60
CA ASP A 401 19.88 10.29 -4.81
C ASP A 401 18.42 9.81 -4.71
N VAL A 402 17.51 10.59 -5.28
CA VAL A 402 16.09 10.24 -5.42
C VAL A 402 15.74 9.62 -6.78
N GLY A 403 16.74 9.38 -7.64
CA GLY A 403 16.52 9.03 -9.03
C GLY A 403 16.31 10.25 -9.96
N PRO A 404 16.21 10.02 -11.27
CA PRO A 404 16.20 11.09 -12.28
C PRO A 404 14.87 11.84 -12.39
N ASP A 405 13.77 11.24 -11.95
CA ASP A 405 12.40 11.78 -12.08
C ASP A 405 11.93 12.46 -10.79
N GLU A 406 11.06 13.45 -10.90
CA GLU A 406 10.44 14.05 -9.71
C GLU A 406 9.53 13.01 -9.00
N PRO A 407 9.74 12.74 -7.69
CA PRO A 407 8.92 11.79 -6.95
C PRO A 407 7.45 12.23 -6.91
N ARG A 408 6.53 11.29 -7.14
CA ARG A 408 5.10 11.54 -7.00
C ARG A 408 4.75 11.66 -5.52
N VAL A 409 4.35 12.86 -5.09
CA VAL A 409 3.98 13.15 -3.70
C VAL A 409 2.70 12.38 -3.31
N PRO A 410 2.64 11.72 -2.14
CA PRO A 410 1.39 11.13 -1.65
C PRO A 410 0.34 12.23 -1.42
N PRO A 411 -0.93 11.98 -1.74
CA PRO A 411 -1.95 13.04 -1.69
C PRO A 411 -2.27 13.48 -0.26
N HIS A 412 -2.06 12.62 0.73
CA HIS A 412 -2.17 12.96 2.13
C HIS A 412 -1.41 11.97 3.02
N LEU A 413 -0.97 12.43 4.20
CA LEU A 413 -0.25 11.64 5.21
C LEU A 413 -0.52 12.20 6.62
N GLU A 414 -0.01 11.56 7.67
CA GLU A 414 0.06 12.19 9.01
C GLU A 414 1.51 12.22 9.48
N VAL A 415 1.90 13.31 10.13
CA VAL A 415 3.21 13.42 10.80
C VAL A 415 2.99 13.57 12.29
N GLY A 416 3.53 12.65 13.07
CA GLY A 416 3.62 12.76 14.53
C GLY A 416 4.94 13.41 14.93
N VAL A 417 4.85 14.50 15.67
CA VAL A 417 6.02 15.26 16.13
C VAL A 417 6.03 15.48 17.64
N ARG A 418 7.24 15.61 18.19
CA ARG A 418 7.47 16.22 19.50
C ARG A 418 7.92 17.65 19.31
N VAL A 419 7.32 18.57 20.09
CA VAL A 419 7.70 19.98 20.08
C VAL A 419 8.58 20.24 21.30
N HIS A 420 9.83 20.64 21.07
CA HIS A 420 10.80 20.92 22.11
C HIS A 420 10.95 22.44 22.28
N SER A 421 10.49 22.97 23.40
CA SER A 421 10.69 24.37 23.78
C SER A 421 10.71 24.53 25.29
N ALA A 422 11.54 25.46 25.78
CA ALA A 422 11.76 25.67 27.21
C ALA A 422 10.54 26.27 27.94
N SER A 423 9.68 27.01 27.23
CA SER A 423 8.44 27.57 27.78
C SER A 423 7.50 28.01 26.65
N LEU A 424 6.22 28.28 26.97
CA LEU A 424 5.27 28.88 26.04
C LEU A 424 5.77 30.21 25.44
N LYS A 425 6.50 31.02 26.22
CA LYS A 425 7.06 32.30 25.76
C LYS A 425 8.13 32.11 24.69
N GLU A 426 8.93 31.06 24.80
CA GLU A 426 9.97 30.73 23.82
C GLU A 426 9.36 30.11 22.55
N LEU A 427 8.36 29.24 22.72
CA LEU A 427 7.57 28.70 21.62
C LEU A 427 6.90 29.82 20.81
N GLN A 428 6.28 30.79 21.49
CA GLN A 428 5.67 31.97 20.87
C GLN A 428 6.65 32.81 20.04
N ARG A 429 7.93 32.84 20.45
CA ARG A 429 9.00 33.56 19.75
C ARG A 429 9.61 32.76 18.59
N GLY A 430 9.05 31.58 18.27
CA GLY A 430 9.59 30.69 17.25
C GLY A 430 10.89 30.00 17.66
N ARG A 431 11.20 29.96 18.96
CA ARG A 431 12.36 29.25 19.53
C ARG A 431 11.94 27.88 20.04
N PHE A 432 11.91 26.94 19.11
CA PHE A 432 11.59 25.53 19.34
C PHE A 432 12.42 24.63 18.41
N ARG A 433 12.45 23.34 18.72
CA ARG A 433 12.85 22.28 17.80
C ARG A 433 11.68 21.32 17.60
N LEU A 434 11.59 20.73 16.42
CA LEU A 434 10.70 19.60 16.17
C LEU A 434 11.51 18.32 16.13
N GLU A 435 10.91 17.23 16.56
CA GLU A 435 11.45 15.88 16.37
C GLU A 435 10.37 15.04 15.68
N ILE A 436 10.73 14.41 14.56
CA ILE A 436 9.85 13.47 13.86
C ILE A 436 9.79 12.17 14.66
N VAL A 437 8.60 11.84 15.14
CA VAL A 437 8.35 10.61 15.92
C VAL A 437 7.74 9.54 15.03
N SER A 438 6.77 9.93 14.20
CA SER A 438 6.06 9.00 13.33
C SER A 438 5.66 9.68 12.02
N VAL A 439 5.56 8.88 10.96
CA VAL A 439 4.94 9.29 9.69
C VAL A 439 4.02 8.15 9.27
N SER A 440 2.72 8.47 9.14
CA SER A 440 1.70 7.53 8.71
C SER A 440 1.42 7.69 7.22
N ARG A 441 1.18 6.57 6.54
CA ARG A 441 0.90 6.47 5.10
C ARG A 441 -0.30 7.28 4.57
N GLY A 442 -1.17 7.76 5.46
CA GLY A 442 -2.40 8.45 5.12
C GLY A 442 -3.04 9.13 6.33
N ALA A 443 -3.86 10.16 6.07
CA ALA A 443 -4.70 10.82 7.06
C ALA A 443 -5.75 9.84 7.62
N GLY A 444 -6.03 9.95 8.91
CA GLY A 444 -6.97 9.06 9.61
C GLY A 444 -6.33 7.80 10.18
N VAL A 445 -5.06 7.48 9.87
CA VAL A 445 -4.40 6.25 10.33
C VAL A 445 -4.25 6.23 11.86
N SER A 446 -3.63 7.27 12.43
CA SER A 446 -3.42 7.40 13.87
C SER A 446 -4.60 8.10 14.54
N THR A 447 -5.29 9.01 13.84
CA THR A 447 -6.37 9.82 14.39
C THR A 447 -7.74 9.13 14.37
N GLY A 448 -8.00 8.21 13.42
CA GLY A 448 -9.32 7.65 13.14
C GLY A 448 -10.01 6.97 14.33
N ARG A 449 -9.30 6.08 15.04
CA ARG A 449 -9.81 5.41 16.25
C ARG A 449 -10.31 6.39 17.32
N PHE A 450 -9.64 7.53 17.44
CA PHE A 450 -9.89 8.49 18.50
C PHE A 450 -10.98 9.51 18.18
N LEU A 451 -11.46 9.58 16.93
CA LEU A 451 -12.57 10.47 16.56
C LEU A 451 -13.79 10.26 17.45
N GLY A 452 -14.14 9.00 17.75
CA GLY A 452 -15.26 8.67 18.64
C GLY A 452 -15.06 9.04 20.13
N VAL A 453 -13.85 9.45 20.51
CA VAL A 453 -13.47 9.80 21.90
C VAL A 453 -13.48 11.32 22.11
N LEU A 454 -13.22 12.10 21.06
CA LEU A 454 -13.16 13.57 21.09
C LEU A 454 -14.49 14.22 21.50
N GLU A 455 -14.44 15.48 21.90
CA GLU A 455 -15.66 16.29 22.08
C GLU A 455 -16.44 16.39 20.77
N PRO A 456 -17.78 16.48 20.79
CA PRO A 456 -18.59 16.48 19.57
C PRO A 456 -18.17 17.53 18.53
N ALA A 457 -17.88 18.77 18.96
CA ALA A 457 -17.48 19.85 18.07
C ALA A 457 -16.09 19.61 17.43
N ASP A 458 -15.14 19.10 18.21
CA ASP A 458 -13.79 18.75 17.76
C ASP A 458 -13.81 17.57 16.79
N ARG A 459 -14.64 16.56 17.10
CA ARG A 459 -14.89 15.42 16.23
C ARG A 459 -15.47 15.88 14.89
N GLU A 460 -16.48 16.74 14.91
CA GLU A 460 -17.11 17.25 13.69
C GLU A 460 -16.11 18.03 12.83
N ALA A 461 -15.32 18.92 13.44
CA ALA A 461 -14.30 19.69 12.73
C ALA A 461 -13.24 18.79 12.07
N LEU A 462 -12.70 17.81 12.80
CA LEU A 462 -11.69 16.90 12.25
C LEU A 462 -12.27 15.92 11.23
N SER A 463 -13.47 15.39 11.46
CA SER A 463 -14.17 14.55 10.49
C SER A 463 -14.44 15.28 9.19
N LYS A 464 -14.82 16.56 9.22
CA LYS A 464 -14.99 17.38 8.02
C LYS A 464 -13.70 17.46 7.19
N GLU A 465 -12.57 17.70 7.84
CA GLU A 465 -11.27 17.71 7.17
C GLU A 465 -10.88 16.35 6.59
N LEU A 466 -11.18 15.26 7.31
CA LEU A 466 -10.91 13.89 6.86
C LEU A 466 -11.91 13.38 5.80
N ALA A 467 -13.06 14.03 5.62
CA ALA A 467 -14.02 13.69 4.58
C ALA A 467 -13.61 14.24 3.20
N ASP A 468 -12.87 15.35 3.18
CA ASP A 468 -12.38 16.03 1.98
C ASP A 468 -10.88 15.74 1.73
N LEU A 469 -10.57 14.45 1.56
CA LEU A 469 -9.21 13.99 1.30
C LEU A 469 -8.92 14.00 -0.20
N PRO A 470 -7.82 14.64 -0.65
CA PRO A 470 -7.39 14.51 -2.03
C PRO A 470 -6.94 13.08 -2.32
N THR A 471 -7.07 12.66 -3.56
CA THR A 471 -6.57 11.38 -4.06
C THR A 471 -5.35 11.60 -4.94
N ALA A 472 -4.59 10.55 -5.19
CA ALA A 472 -3.34 10.64 -5.94
C ALA A 472 -3.58 10.99 -7.42
N ASP A 473 -4.81 10.77 -7.92
CA ASP A 473 -5.24 10.94 -9.29
C ASP A 473 -6.57 11.69 -9.38
N GLY A 474 -6.71 12.59 -10.36
CA GLY A 474 -7.98 13.30 -10.63
C GLY A 474 -9.17 12.35 -10.87
N ASP A 475 -10.38 12.84 -10.60
CA ASP A 475 -11.65 12.10 -10.64
C ASP A 475 -11.59 10.69 -10.01
N THR A 476 -10.90 10.60 -8.87
CA THR A 476 -10.80 9.39 -8.05
C THR A 476 -11.45 9.66 -6.70
N VAL A 477 -12.36 8.77 -6.29
CA VAL A 477 -13.12 8.88 -5.05
C VAL A 477 -12.35 8.19 -3.91
N PRO A 478 -12.08 8.87 -2.78
CA PRO A 478 -11.56 8.21 -1.60
C PRO A 478 -12.64 7.33 -0.96
N ALA A 479 -12.34 6.06 -0.70
CA ALA A 479 -13.27 5.14 -0.05
C ALA A 479 -12.66 4.55 1.23
N GLN A 480 -13.39 4.63 2.34
CA GLN A 480 -12.94 4.12 3.63
C GLN A 480 -12.96 2.60 3.64
N LEU A 481 -11.81 1.99 3.94
CA LEU A 481 -11.68 0.54 3.99
C LEU A 481 -12.13 0.01 5.36
N SER A 482 -13.13 -0.86 5.38
CA SER A 482 -13.69 -1.49 6.59
C SER A 482 -13.52 -3.02 6.53
N PHE A 483 -12.86 -3.58 7.55
CA PHE A 483 -12.54 -5.00 7.62
C PHE A 483 -12.24 -5.44 9.07
N PRO A 484 -12.46 -6.71 9.43
CA PRO A 484 -11.96 -7.27 10.69
C PRO A 484 -10.46 -7.60 10.61
N PRO A 485 -9.69 -7.47 11.70
CA PRO A 485 -8.30 -7.91 11.75
C PRO A 485 -8.20 -9.44 11.78
N LEU A 486 -6.99 -9.98 11.52
CA LEU A 486 -6.73 -11.42 11.59
C LEU A 486 -6.95 -11.99 13.01
N LEU A 487 -6.52 -11.25 14.03
CA LEU A 487 -6.70 -11.62 15.43
C LEU A 487 -7.84 -10.83 16.08
N PRO A 488 -8.79 -11.50 16.76
CA PRO A 488 -9.91 -10.83 17.44
C PRO A 488 -9.47 -9.74 18.43
N GLU A 489 -8.39 -9.95 19.18
CA GLU A 489 -7.86 -8.99 20.16
C GLU A 489 -7.39 -7.66 19.54
N SER A 490 -7.10 -7.63 18.24
CA SER A 490 -6.69 -6.42 17.53
C SER A 490 -7.87 -5.55 17.06
N THR A 491 -9.13 -6.01 17.27
CA THR A 491 -10.33 -5.34 16.74
C THR A 491 -10.50 -3.91 17.26
N HIS A 492 -10.00 -3.60 18.46
CA HIS A 492 -10.02 -2.21 18.94
C HIS A 492 -9.20 -1.24 18.09
N VAL A 493 -8.16 -1.74 17.42
CA VAL A 493 -7.30 -0.89 16.58
C VAL A 493 -7.98 -0.57 15.26
N THR A 494 -8.80 -1.47 14.72
CA THR A 494 -9.48 -1.27 13.41
C THR A 494 -10.74 -0.42 13.50
N ARG A 495 -11.31 -0.24 14.70
CA ARG A 495 -12.55 0.52 14.89
C ARG A 495 -12.34 2.02 14.74
N ALA A 496 -12.91 2.59 13.70
CA ALA A 496 -12.92 4.03 13.42
C ALA A 496 -14.27 4.40 12.81
N PRO A 497 -14.87 5.56 13.15
CA PRO A 497 -16.16 5.95 12.59
C PRO A 497 -16.07 6.09 11.06
N GLN A 498 -17.19 5.92 10.36
CA GLN A 498 -17.27 6.23 8.95
C GLN A 498 -17.20 7.76 8.76
N VAL A 499 -16.16 8.22 8.05
CA VAL A 499 -15.94 9.64 7.75
C VAL A 499 -16.05 9.91 6.25
N LEU A 500 -15.60 8.96 5.42
CA LEU A 500 -15.75 9.04 3.98
C LEU A 500 -17.15 8.55 3.56
N PRO A 501 -17.73 9.14 2.50
CA PRO A 501 -19.06 8.75 2.03
C PRO A 501 -19.08 7.30 1.55
N THR A 502 -18.09 6.90 0.76
CA THR A 502 -17.99 5.54 0.21
C THR A 502 -17.18 4.61 1.13
N VAL A 503 -17.65 3.37 1.30
CA VAL A 503 -16.98 2.33 2.11
C VAL A 503 -16.65 1.12 1.23
N ILE A 504 -15.42 0.59 1.34
CA ILE A 504 -15.09 -0.74 0.83
C ILE A 504 -15.21 -1.73 2.00
N SER A 505 -16.14 -2.67 1.89
CA SER A 505 -16.48 -3.63 2.95
C SER A 505 -15.90 -5.02 2.68
N LEU A 506 -15.06 -5.52 3.58
CA LEU A 506 -14.47 -6.86 3.51
C LEU A 506 -14.85 -7.71 4.72
N GLN A 507 -15.45 -8.88 4.51
CA GLN A 507 -15.84 -9.79 5.60
C GLN A 507 -16.73 -9.15 6.68
N GLU A 508 -17.68 -8.30 6.29
CA GLU A 508 -18.63 -7.68 7.21
C GLU A 508 -20.07 -7.97 6.79
N HIS A 509 -20.97 -8.04 7.78
CA HIS A 509 -22.40 -8.12 7.52
C HIS A 509 -22.95 -6.71 7.24
N ARG A 510 -23.26 -6.43 5.97
CA ARG A 510 -23.89 -5.18 5.53
C ARG A 510 -25.04 -5.47 4.57
N ALA A 511 -26.06 -4.63 4.60
CA ALA A 511 -27.04 -4.60 3.52
C ALA A 511 -26.41 -3.98 2.26
N PRO A 512 -26.89 -4.35 1.05
CA PRO A 512 -26.53 -3.64 -0.17
C PRO A 512 -26.88 -2.15 -0.05
N ASP A 513 -25.93 -1.29 -0.39
CA ASP A 513 -26.05 0.15 -0.29
C ASP A 513 -25.25 0.80 -1.44
N PRO A 514 -25.77 1.86 -2.09
CA PRO A 514 -25.07 2.52 -3.19
C PRO A 514 -23.70 3.11 -2.80
N ASP A 515 -23.45 3.38 -1.52
CA ASP A 515 -22.18 3.90 -1.03
C ASP A 515 -21.25 2.81 -0.48
N VAL A 516 -21.67 1.54 -0.50
CA VAL A 516 -20.85 0.39 -0.09
C VAL A 516 -20.38 -0.37 -1.33
N LEU A 517 -19.06 -0.58 -1.42
CA LEU A 517 -18.38 -1.38 -2.42
C LEU A 517 -17.92 -2.71 -1.81
N THR A 518 -18.09 -3.79 -2.57
CA THR A 518 -17.55 -5.13 -2.28
C THR A 518 -16.49 -5.49 -3.31
N LEU A 519 -15.88 -6.68 -3.20
CA LEU A 519 -14.90 -7.13 -4.20
C LEU A 519 -15.49 -7.25 -5.60
N ASP A 520 -16.78 -7.59 -5.71
CA ASP A 520 -17.45 -7.80 -6.99
C ASP A 520 -17.68 -6.50 -7.77
N ASP A 521 -17.69 -5.37 -7.06
CA ASP A 521 -17.77 -4.04 -7.66
C ASP A 521 -16.42 -3.55 -8.22
N LEU A 522 -15.31 -4.16 -7.78
CA LEU A 522 -13.96 -3.61 -7.95
C LEU A 522 -13.16 -4.30 -9.06
N ALA A 523 -12.44 -3.50 -9.82
CA ALA A 523 -11.46 -3.93 -10.81
C ALA A 523 -10.14 -3.16 -10.69
N VAL A 524 -9.05 -3.78 -11.11
CA VAL A 524 -7.72 -3.18 -11.19
C VAL A 524 -7.35 -2.96 -12.65
N ALA A 525 -6.69 -1.84 -12.94
CA ALA A 525 -6.13 -1.55 -14.25
C ALA A 525 -4.79 -0.80 -14.12
N CYS A 526 -4.09 -0.60 -15.23
CA CYS A 526 -2.87 0.19 -15.31
C CYS A 526 -2.83 1.06 -16.57
N ASP A 527 -2.11 2.19 -16.52
CA ASP A 527 -1.84 3.08 -17.66
C ASP A 527 -0.43 2.87 -18.27
N GLY A 528 0.28 1.84 -17.82
CA GLY A 528 1.68 1.58 -18.15
C GLY A 528 2.71 2.28 -17.25
N ARG A 529 2.29 3.29 -16.48
CA ARG A 529 3.13 3.98 -15.48
C ARG A 529 2.73 3.64 -14.05
N ARG A 530 1.43 3.46 -13.80
CA ARG A 530 0.85 3.21 -12.47
C ARG A 530 -0.36 2.28 -12.53
N MET A 531 -0.65 1.66 -11.39
CA MET A 531 -1.86 0.85 -11.18
C MET A 531 -2.93 1.69 -10.48
N TYR A 532 -4.20 1.39 -10.76
CA TYR A 532 -5.34 2.05 -10.12
C TYR A 532 -6.50 1.08 -9.91
N LEU A 533 -7.30 1.38 -8.88
CA LEU A 533 -8.55 0.68 -8.55
C LEU A 533 -9.74 1.43 -9.15
N ALA A 534 -10.73 0.70 -9.65
CA ALA A 534 -11.93 1.28 -10.22
C ALA A 534 -13.18 0.47 -9.89
N ALA A 535 -14.33 1.15 -9.87
CA ALA A 535 -15.65 0.54 -9.85
C ALA A 535 -16.30 0.71 -11.23
N PRO A 536 -16.00 -0.16 -12.21
CA PRO A 536 -16.39 0.04 -13.62
C PRO A 536 -17.90 0.18 -13.82
N GLY A 537 -18.71 -0.57 -13.06
CA GLY A 537 -20.17 -0.47 -13.10
C GLY A 537 -20.72 0.88 -12.62
N ARG A 538 -19.93 1.64 -11.86
CA ARG A 538 -20.27 2.98 -11.34
C ARG A 538 -19.51 4.11 -12.05
N GLY A 539 -18.65 3.79 -13.01
CA GLY A 539 -17.94 4.77 -13.83
C GLY A 539 -16.88 5.63 -13.12
N HIS A 540 -16.45 5.27 -11.91
CA HIS A 540 -15.46 6.05 -11.15
C HIS A 540 -14.29 5.22 -10.61
N ARG A 541 -13.16 5.90 -10.41
CA ARG A 541 -11.95 5.33 -9.78
C ARG A 541 -12.06 5.43 -8.28
N VAL A 542 -11.38 4.53 -7.57
CA VAL A 542 -11.44 4.45 -6.12
C VAL A 542 -10.03 4.45 -5.53
N GLU A 543 -9.83 5.13 -4.42
CA GLU A 543 -8.61 5.06 -3.62
C GLU A 543 -8.98 4.61 -2.20
N ALA A 544 -8.49 3.43 -1.79
CA ALA A 544 -8.83 2.88 -0.48
C ALA A 544 -8.04 3.58 0.64
N VAL A 545 -8.75 4.08 1.64
CA VAL A 545 -8.19 4.77 2.81
C VAL A 545 -8.42 3.93 4.05
N GLY A 546 -7.34 3.37 4.61
CA GLY A 546 -7.38 2.68 5.90
C GLY A 546 -7.27 3.67 7.07
N MET A 547 -8.40 4.03 7.69
CA MET A 547 -8.45 4.94 8.85
C MET A 547 -8.10 4.26 10.19
N ASN A 548 -7.04 3.45 10.19
CA ASN A 548 -6.54 2.80 11.38
C ASN A 548 -5.03 2.48 11.29
N ALA A 549 -4.42 2.37 12.48
CA ALA A 549 -3.02 2.08 12.69
C ALA A 549 -2.73 0.58 12.85
N LEU A 550 -3.56 -0.29 12.28
CA LEU A 550 -3.29 -1.73 12.31
C LEU A 550 -2.01 -2.04 11.53
N ASN A 551 -1.15 -2.88 12.09
CA ASN A 551 0.10 -3.26 11.43
C ASN A 551 -0.23 -4.01 10.12
N LEU A 552 0.21 -3.45 8.99
CA LEU A 552 -0.05 -3.99 7.67
C LEU A 552 0.57 -5.37 7.43
N ARG A 553 1.69 -5.69 8.09
CA ARG A 553 2.46 -6.93 7.83
C ARG A 553 1.93 -8.13 8.62
N THR A 554 1.58 -7.92 9.89
CA THR A 554 1.31 -9.02 10.84
C THR A 554 -0.16 -9.20 11.18
N HIS A 555 -0.93 -8.11 11.28
CA HIS A 555 -2.32 -8.18 11.77
C HIS A 555 -3.39 -7.91 10.72
N THR A 556 -3.00 -7.34 9.57
CA THR A 556 -3.92 -6.94 8.49
C THR A 556 -4.12 -8.08 7.49
N PRO A 557 -5.36 -8.40 7.10
CA PRO A 557 -5.63 -9.33 6.00
C PRO A 557 -4.90 -8.91 4.71
N PRO A 558 -4.24 -9.84 3.98
CA PRO A 558 -3.55 -9.57 2.72
C PRO A 558 -4.36 -8.71 1.73
N LEU A 559 -5.65 -8.98 1.52
CA LEU A 559 -6.48 -8.17 0.62
C LEU A 559 -6.67 -6.73 1.12
N ALA A 560 -6.87 -6.53 2.42
CA ALA A 560 -7.00 -5.19 2.99
C ALA A 560 -5.69 -4.39 2.83
N ARG A 561 -4.54 -5.06 3.03
CA ARG A 561 -3.22 -4.47 2.75
C ARG A 561 -3.05 -4.13 1.27
N PHE A 562 -3.41 -5.05 0.38
CA PHE A 562 -3.36 -4.85 -1.08
C PHE A 562 -4.13 -3.60 -1.51
N LEU A 563 -5.39 -3.49 -1.09
CA LEU A 563 -6.23 -2.33 -1.39
C LEU A 563 -5.65 -1.02 -0.83
N THR A 564 -5.12 -1.06 0.40
CA THR A 564 -4.50 0.10 1.06
C THR A 564 -3.26 0.61 0.31
N GLU A 565 -2.48 -0.29 -0.31
CA GLU A 565 -1.21 0.06 -0.95
C GLU A 565 -1.36 0.37 -2.46
N LEU A 566 -2.32 -0.24 -3.16
CA LEU A 566 -2.40 -0.29 -4.63
C LEU A 566 -2.39 1.08 -5.32
N SER A 567 -3.35 1.96 -5.03
CA SER A 567 -3.48 3.25 -5.74
C SER A 567 -2.31 4.23 -5.46
N ARG A 568 -1.55 3.96 -4.40
CA ARG A 568 -0.39 4.75 -3.97
C ARG A 568 0.94 4.05 -4.23
N ALA A 569 0.92 2.89 -4.90
CA ALA A 569 2.10 2.04 -5.06
C ALA A 569 3.24 2.72 -5.80
N GLN A 570 2.94 3.67 -6.70
CA GLN A 570 3.93 4.48 -7.44
C GLN A 570 4.15 5.88 -6.85
N CYS A 571 3.61 6.18 -5.67
CA CYS A 571 3.95 7.39 -4.92
C CYS A 571 5.23 7.17 -4.10
N ALA A 572 5.91 8.27 -3.79
CA ALA A 572 6.99 8.29 -2.81
C ALA A 572 6.51 7.74 -1.47
N GLN A 573 7.22 6.75 -0.94
CA GLN A 573 6.91 6.20 0.38
C GLN A 573 7.56 7.09 1.43
N VAL A 574 6.77 7.98 2.02
CA VAL A 574 7.25 8.91 3.05
C VAL A 574 7.19 8.20 4.40
N THR A 575 8.35 8.06 5.04
CA THR A 575 8.52 7.45 6.35
C THR A 575 9.34 8.37 7.25
N VAL A 576 9.58 7.97 8.50
CA VAL A 576 10.72 8.48 9.26
C VAL A 576 12.02 8.22 8.49
N LEU A 577 13.07 9.01 8.75
CA LEU A 577 14.33 8.88 8.02
C LEU A 577 14.91 7.46 8.16
N ASP A 578 15.12 6.79 7.03
CA ASP A 578 15.76 5.49 6.96
C ASP A 578 17.27 5.63 6.75
N TRP A 579 18.06 5.22 7.75
CA TRP A 579 19.52 5.19 7.65
C TRP A 579 20.07 4.11 6.70
N GLY A 580 19.21 3.27 6.13
CA GLY A 580 19.60 2.23 5.18
C GLY A 580 20.62 1.29 5.80
N VAL A 581 21.66 0.94 5.04
CA VAL A 581 22.72 0.05 5.55
C VAL A 581 23.53 0.68 6.69
N ALA A 582 23.57 2.02 6.80
CA ALA A 582 24.24 2.71 7.90
C ALA A 582 23.53 2.47 9.26
N ALA A 583 22.30 1.94 9.26
CA ALA A 583 21.61 1.54 10.49
C ALA A 583 22.34 0.44 11.28
N ALA A 584 23.36 -0.21 10.72
CA ALA A 584 24.24 -1.14 11.44
C ALA A 584 25.39 -0.44 12.22
N MET A 585 25.65 0.84 11.96
CA MET A 585 26.79 1.56 12.54
C MET A 585 26.66 1.71 14.08
N PRO A 586 27.78 1.60 14.84
CA PRO A 586 27.78 1.74 16.30
C PRO A 586 27.26 3.08 16.81
N PHE A 587 27.43 4.13 16.00
CA PHE A 587 26.95 5.47 16.28
C PHE A 587 26.36 6.07 15.01
N LEU A 588 25.26 6.80 15.17
CA LEU A 588 24.67 7.66 14.14
C LEU A 588 24.46 9.06 14.73
N PRO A 589 24.88 10.12 14.04
CA PRO A 589 24.63 11.49 14.48
C PRO A 589 23.15 11.84 14.38
N ARG A 590 22.71 12.84 15.14
CA ARG A 590 21.44 13.50 14.94
C ARG A 590 21.43 14.15 13.56
N LEU A 591 20.39 13.90 12.75
CA LEU A 591 20.18 14.65 11.51
C LEU A 591 19.11 15.72 11.71
N ARG A 592 19.49 16.96 11.40
CA ARG A 592 18.61 18.11 11.50
C ARG A 592 18.47 18.81 10.15
N TYR A 593 17.24 19.14 9.79
CA TYR A 593 16.93 20.06 8.71
C TYR A 593 16.20 21.27 9.31
N GLU A 594 16.76 22.48 9.15
CA GLU A 594 16.26 23.68 9.83
C GLU A 594 16.04 23.47 11.34
N ARG A 595 14.81 23.57 11.87
CA ARG A 595 14.51 23.33 13.29
C ARG A 595 14.09 21.89 13.58
N THR A 596 14.01 21.05 12.55
CA THR A 596 13.45 19.70 12.63
C THR A 596 14.55 18.65 12.71
N VAL A 597 14.55 17.89 13.80
CA VAL A 597 15.31 16.64 13.95
C VAL A 597 14.57 15.54 13.19
N LEU A 598 15.12 15.14 12.05
CA LEU A 598 14.58 14.07 11.21
C LEU A 598 14.93 12.68 11.76
N ALA A 599 16.10 12.57 12.40
CA ALA A 599 16.53 11.40 13.14
C ALA A 599 17.37 11.82 14.36
N PRO A 600 17.03 11.34 15.57
CA PRO A 600 17.84 11.59 16.76
C PRO A 600 19.17 10.82 16.72
N ALA A 601 20.16 11.28 17.48
CA ALA A 601 21.41 10.56 17.66
C ALA A 601 21.18 9.18 18.28
N ARG A 602 21.91 8.16 17.79
CA ARG A 602 21.70 6.76 18.17
C ARG A 602 23.03 6.04 18.40
N TRP A 603 23.08 5.23 19.45
CA TRP A 603 24.20 4.38 19.81
C TRP A 603 23.77 2.92 19.85
N ARG A 604 24.65 2.02 19.41
CA ARG A 604 24.51 0.58 19.57
C ARG A 604 25.54 0.11 20.59
N LEU A 605 25.06 -0.56 21.62
CA LEU A 605 25.88 -1.14 22.68
C LEU A 605 25.74 -2.65 22.61
N GLU A 606 26.82 -3.34 22.25
CA GLU A 606 26.84 -4.80 22.25
C GLU A 606 27.09 -5.33 23.67
N SER A 607 26.47 -6.45 24.03
CA SER A 607 26.65 -7.02 25.38
C SER A 607 28.12 -7.38 25.68
N SER A 608 28.92 -7.70 24.65
CA SER A 608 30.35 -8.00 24.76
C SER A 608 31.24 -6.78 25.05
N GLU A 609 30.74 -5.55 24.90
CA GLU A 609 31.48 -4.33 25.21
C GLU A 609 31.51 -4.01 26.71
N LEU A 610 30.73 -4.71 27.53
CA LEU A 610 30.66 -4.54 28.98
C LEU A 610 30.97 -5.86 29.71
N PRO A 611 31.72 -5.82 30.84
CA PRO A 611 31.99 -7.00 31.65
C PRO A 611 30.74 -7.44 32.42
N SER A 612 30.67 -8.69 32.85
CA SER A 612 29.63 -9.16 33.75
C SER A 612 29.96 -8.85 35.23
N GLY A 613 28.94 -8.79 36.09
CA GLY A 613 29.15 -8.70 37.55
C GLY A 613 29.34 -7.28 38.10
N ALA A 614 30.22 -7.13 39.09
CA ALA A 614 30.34 -5.93 39.93
C ALA A 614 30.98 -4.72 39.21
N GLU A 615 31.81 -4.96 38.20
CA GLU A 615 32.51 -3.91 37.45
C GLU A 615 31.64 -3.25 36.37
N TRP A 616 30.43 -3.77 36.14
CA TRP A 616 29.54 -3.34 35.05
C TRP A 616 29.22 -1.84 35.09
N ASP A 617 28.92 -1.27 36.26
CA ASP A 617 28.57 0.15 36.40
C ASP A 617 29.75 1.08 36.05
N ALA A 618 30.97 0.72 36.48
CA ALA A 618 32.19 1.48 36.18
C ALA A 618 32.57 1.38 34.68
N ALA A 619 32.39 0.19 34.10
CA ALA A 619 32.59 -0.04 32.67
C ALA A 619 31.58 0.72 31.82
N LEU A 620 30.30 0.75 32.21
CA LEU A 620 29.27 1.55 31.54
C LEU A 620 29.61 3.04 31.63
N ALA A 621 29.99 3.55 32.80
CA ALA A 621 30.38 4.96 32.96
C ALA A 621 31.55 5.33 32.03
N SER A 622 32.57 4.48 31.97
CA SER A 622 33.71 4.64 31.06
C SER A 622 33.31 4.55 29.59
N TRP A 623 32.42 3.62 29.24
CA TRP A 623 31.86 3.50 27.89
C TRP A 623 31.07 4.75 27.49
N ARG A 624 30.25 5.29 28.42
CA ARG A 624 29.44 6.50 28.22
C ARG A 624 30.30 7.70 27.86
N VAL A 625 31.39 7.90 28.60
CA VAL A 625 32.38 8.98 28.32
C VAL A 625 33.06 8.76 26.96
N ARG A 626 33.58 7.54 26.71
CA ARG A 626 34.29 7.23 25.44
C ARG A 626 33.41 7.39 24.19
N ARG A 627 32.12 7.05 24.29
CA ARG A 627 31.17 7.09 23.17
C ARG A 627 30.32 8.36 23.14
N ARG A 628 30.54 9.29 24.08
CA ARG A 628 29.75 10.52 24.28
C ARG A 628 28.24 10.26 24.34
N LEU A 629 27.84 9.18 24.99
CA LEU A 629 26.42 8.90 25.20
C LEU A 629 25.87 9.88 26.26
N PRO A 630 24.74 10.56 26.02
CA PRO A 630 24.14 11.44 27.02
C PRO A 630 23.68 10.67 28.26
N ARG A 631 23.41 11.42 29.35
CA ARG A 631 22.89 10.83 30.59
C ARG A 631 21.52 10.18 30.39
N GLN A 632 20.64 10.86 29.65
CA GLN A 632 19.25 10.47 29.45
C GLN A 632 19.07 9.93 28.04
N VAL A 633 18.56 8.71 27.95
CA VAL A 633 18.40 7.98 26.69
C VAL A 633 17.09 7.21 26.68
N TYR A 634 16.59 6.91 25.49
CA TYR A 634 15.60 5.87 25.27
C TYR A 634 16.30 4.58 24.88
N LEU A 635 16.01 3.49 25.59
CA LEU A 635 16.25 2.13 25.11
C LEU A 635 15.12 1.76 24.15
N VAL A 636 15.47 1.42 22.91
CA VAL A 636 14.53 1.21 21.82
C VAL A 636 14.45 -0.28 21.44
N GLU A 637 13.25 -0.84 21.47
CA GLU A 637 12.92 -2.18 20.97
C GLU A 637 11.67 -2.08 20.07
N GLY A 638 11.86 -2.12 18.75
CA GLY A 638 10.75 -1.91 17.80
C GLY A 638 10.10 -0.54 17.97
N ASP A 639 8.80 -0.52 18.27
CA ASP A 639 8.00 0.69 18.57
C ASP A 639 8.00 1.07 20.07
N GLN A 640 8.70 0.31 20.91
CA GLN A 640 8.77 0.54 22.34
C GLN A 640 10.00 1.35 22.71
N HIS A 641 9.76 2.51 23.33
CA HIS A 641 10.81 3.36 23.89
C HIS A 641 10.71 3.36 25.41
N LEU A 642 11.80 2.96 26.08
CA LEU A 642 11.93 3.00 27.53
C LEU A 642 12.91 4.11 27.91
N PHE A 643 12.41 5.16 28.56
CA PHE A 643 13.27 6.23 29.09
C PHE A 643 14.19 5.68 30.17
N LEU A 644 15.47 6.05 30.14
CA LEU A 644 16.47 5.70 31.13
C LEU A 644 17.31 6.93 31.46
N ASP A 645 17.28 7.34 32.72
CA ASP A 645 18.33 8.19 33.30
C ASP A 645 19.46 7.30 33.82
N LEU A 646 20.62 7.34 33.19
CA LEU A 646 21.73 6.43 33.50
C LEU A 646 22.46 6.78 34.81
N ASP A 647 22.17 7.91 35.45
CA ASP A 647 22.66 8.18 36.80
C ASP A 647 21.83 7.40 37.86
N GLU A 648 20.61 6.98 37.51
CA GLU A 648 19.75 6.14 38.36
C GLU A 648 20.12 4.65 38.30
N ALA A 649 20.46 4.08 39.46
CA ALA A 649 20.91 2.68 39.55
C ALA A 649 19.84 1.65 39.14
N SER A 650 18.56 1.98 39.32
CA SER A 650 17.42 1.14 38.88
C SER A 650 17.33 1.08 37.35
N HIS A 651 17.51 2.21 36.67
CA HIS A 651 17.49 2.29 35.21
C HIS A 651 18.70 1.58 34.59
N ARG A 652 19.89 1.74 35.17
CA ARG A 652 21.06 0.94 34.80
C ARG A 652 20.84 -0.56 34.94
N THR A 653 20.11 -0.99 35.97
CA THR A 653 19.74 -2.40 36.14
C THR A 653 18.80 -2.89 35.04
N LEU A 654 17.87 -2.05 34.55
CA LEU A 654 17.01 -2.38 33.40
C LEU A 654 17.83 -2.56 32.12
N LEU A 655 18.79 -1.65 31.86
CA LEU A 655 19.71 -1.78 30.72
C LEU A 655 20.57 -3.05 30.82
N ARG A 656 21.11 -3.34 32.01
CA ARG A 656 21.86 -4.59 32.25
C ARG A 656 20.99 -5.82 32.00
N GLN A 657 19.76 -5.85 32.50
CA GLN A 657 18.83 -6.97 32.26
C GLN A 657 18.52 -7.14 30.76
N HIS A 658 18.43 -6.03 30.03
CA HIS A 658 18.38 -6.08 28.58
C HIS A 658 19.67 -6.67 28.00
N LEU A 659 20.86 -6.41 28.52
CA LEU A 659 22.10 -6.99 28.00
C LEU A 659 22.48 -8.38 28.54
N ASP A 660 21.70 -8.98 29.45
CA ASP A 660 21.96 -10.32 30.02
C ASP A 660 21.87 -11.46 28.98
N GLN A 661 21.30 -11.21 27.80
CA GLN A 661 21.31 -12.13 26.66
C GLN A 661 22.31 -11.59 25.60
N PRO A 662 22.87 -12.42 24.71
CA PRO A 662 23.76 -11.97 23.64
C PRO A 662 22.96 -11.17 22.57
N ARG A 663 22.62 -9.92 22.89
CA ARG A 663 21.83 -8.99 22.09
C ARG A 663 22.41 -7.58 22.16
N THR A 664 22.06 -6.76 21.18
CA THR A 664 22.46 -5.35 21.09
C THR A 664 21.40 -4.44 21.72
N ALA A 665 21.82 -3.51 22.59
CA ALA A 665 20.98 -2.40 23.03
C ALA A 665 21.08 -1.24 22.03
N VAL A 666 19.93 -0.78 21.54
CA VAL A 666 19.82 0.45 20.74
C VAL A 666 19.40 1.58 21.66
N LEU A 667 20.29 2.56 21.85
CA LEU A 667 20.08 3.73 22.68
C LEU A 667 19.90 4.97 21.80
N VAL A 668 18.86 5.75 22.04
CA VAL A 668 18.57 7.00 21.34
C VAL A 668 18.61 8.13 22.36
N GLU A 669 19.09 9.31 21.98
CA GLU A 669 19.04 10.47 22.86
C GLU A 669 17.61 10.78 23.35
N ALA A 670 17.47 11.16 24.62
CA ALA A 670 16.19 11.61 25.17
C ALA A 670 16.20 13.12 25.41
N PRO A 671 15.07 13.82 25.22
CA PRO A 671 14.98 15.25 25.47
C PRO A 671 15.01 15.56 26.96
N GLU A 672 15.64 16.66 27.34
CA GLU A 672 15.77 17.05 28.75
C GLU A 672 14.48 17.67 29.34
N ARG A 673 13.66 18.39 28.54
CA ARG A 673 12.50 19.15 29.05
C ARG A 673 11.36 19.33 28.03
N TYR A 674 10.11 19.21 28.50
CA TYR A 674 8.87 19.55 27.78
C TYR A 674 8.22 20.85 28.30
N GLY A 675 9.01 21.91 28.43
CA GLY A 675 8.64 23.09 29.24
C GLY A 675 7.42 23.89 28.76
N TRP A 676 7.08 23.87 27.46
CA TRP A 676 5.85 24.52 26.97
C TRP A 676 4.57 23.76 27.31
N CYS A 677 4.71 22.48 27.67
CA CYS A 677 3.63 21.53 27.92
C CYS A 677 3.61 21.09 29.40
N ASP A 678 3.98 22.00 30.31
CA ASP A 678 4.09 21.78 31.76
C ASP A 678 4.91 20.52 32.15
N GLY A 679 5.95 20.21 31.37
CA GLY A 679 6.80 19.05 31.60
C GLY A 679 6.20 17.71 31.15
N ARG A 680 4.98 17.69 30.61
CA ARG A 680 4.31 16.47 30.15
C ARG A 680 4.87 16.01 28.81
N ALA A 681 5.18 14.72 28.73
CA ALA A 681 5.46 14.07 27.45
C ALA A 681 4.24 14.17 26.54
N HIS A 682 4.45 14.53 25.28
CA HIS A 682 3.38 14.72 24.30
C HIS A 682 3.82 14.25 22.92
N GLU A 683 2.86 14.01 22.05
CA GLU A 683 3.06 13.85 20.61
C GLU A 683 1.92 14.58 19.91
N VAL A 684 2.25 15.41 18.92
CA VAL A 684 1.28 16.15 18.10
C VAL A 684 1.21 15.43 16.76
N VAL A 685 0.06 14.84 16.45
CA VAL A 685 -0.17 14.18 15.16
C VAL A 685 -0.94 15.13 14.26
N LEU A 686 -0.37 15.48 13.12
CA LEU A 686 -0.95 16.40 12.16
C LEU A 686 -1.25 15.70 10.83
N PRO A 687 -2.54 15.57 10.44
CA PRO A 687 -2.92 15.22 9.08
C PRO A 687 -2.53 16.33 8.10
N LEU A 688 -1.92 15.95 6.98
CA LEU A 688 -1.48 16.86 5.92
C LEU A 688 -2.08 16.43 4.59
N LYS A 689 -2.48 17.42 3.78
CA LYS A 689 -3.01 17.25 2.42
C LYS A 689 -2.07 17.90 1.42
N ALA A 690 -1.81 17.24 0.30
CA ALA A 690 -1.09 17.83 -0.82
C ALA A 690 -2.00 18.84 -1.53
N VAL A 691 -1.47 20.05 -1.76
CA VAL A 691 -2.20 21.13 -2.45
C VAL A 691 -1.81 21.29 -3.92
N ARG A 692 -0.72 20.64 -4.35
CA ARG A 692 -0.27 20.70 -5.74
C ARG A 692 -1.01 19.67 -6.58
N PRO A 693 -1.52 20.03 -7.77
CA PRO A 693 -2.12 19.06 -8.67
C PRO A 693 -1.06 18.06 -9.14
N THR A 694 -1.51 16.84 -9.46
CA THR A 694 -0.63 15.80 -9.99
C THR A 694 -0.08 16.22 -11.36
N ALA A 695 1.24 16.11 -11.53
CA ALA A 695 1.92 16.34 -12.82
C ALA A 695 1.82 15.14 -13.77
N TRP A 696 1.12 14.07 -13.36
CA TRP A 696 1.01 12.84 -14.14
C TRP A 696 -0.18 12.88 -15.10
N PRO A 697 -0.10 12.19 -16.25
CA PRO A 697 -1.19 12.14 -17.22
C PRO A 697 -2.50 11.66 -16.59
N PRO A 698 -3.66 12.19 -17.02
CA PRO A 698 -4.95 11.76 -16.49
C PRO A 698 -5.21 10.28 -16.75
N LEU A 699 -5.88 9.62 -15.81
CA LEU A 699 -6.28 8.23 -16.00
C LEU A 699 -7.54 8.15 -16.87
N PRO A 700 -7.65 7.15 -17.76
CA PRO A 700 -8.86 6.91 -18.53
C PRO A 700 -10.10 6.70 -17.65
N ALA A 701 -11.27 7.11 -18.15
CA ALA A 701 -12.54 6.88 -17.48
C ALA A 701 -12.83 5.37 -17.32
N PRO A 702 -13.27 4.92 -16.13
CA PRO A 702 -13.70 3.54 -15.91
C PRO A 702 -14.94 3.17 -16.71
N THR A 703 -14.99 1.94 -17.24
CA THR A 703 -16.17 1.42 -17.93
C THR A 703 -16.14 -0.10 -17.98
N SER A 704 -17.31 -0.74 -17.81
CA SER A 704 -17.48 -2.18 -18.00
C SER A 704 -17.15 -2.64 -19.42
N ALA A 705 -17.16 -1.75 -20.41
CA ALA A 705 -16.76 -2.07 -21.79
C ALA A 705 -15.28 -2.48 -21.91
N ARG A 706 -14.45 -2.15 -20.91
CA ARG A 706 -13.02 -2.50 -20.84
C ARG A 706 -12.74 -3.64 -19.85
N ALA A 707 -13.78 -4.29 -19.32
CA ALA A 707 -13.63 -5.43 -18.43
C ALA A 707 -12.89 -6.58 -19.11
N LEU A 708 -12.10 -7.32 -18.32
CA LEU A 708 -11.40 -8.51 -18.79
C LEU A 708 -12.40 -9.49 -19.42
N SER A 709 -12.10 -9.93 -20.65
CA SER A 709 -12.88 -10.94 -21.36
C SER A 709 -12.03 -12.19 -21.62
N PRO A 710 -12.63 -13.40 -21.58
CA PRO A 710 -11.95 -14.63 -22.02
C PRO A 710 -11.39 -14.53 -23.44
N ALA A 711 -12.01 -13.72 -24.31
CA ALA A 711 -11.56 -13.49 -25.68
C ALA A 711 -10.17 -12.80 -25.78
N GLN A 712 -9.66 -12.26 -24.67
CA GLN A 712 -8.32 -11.68 -24.61
C GLN A 712 -7.22 -12.74 -24.47
N MET A 713 -7.53 -13.94 -24.00
CA MET A 713 -6.55 -15.01 -23.82
C MET A 713 -6.46 -15.89 -25.07
N GLN A 714 -5.27 -15.98 -25.65
CA GLN A 714 -4.97 -16.81 -26.81
C GLN A 714 -3.97 -17.91 -26.42
N THR A 715 -4.50 -19.01 -25.90
CA THR A 715 -3.71 -20.15 -25.44
C THR A 715 -3.09 -20.90 -26.64
N PRO A 716 -1.85 -21.41 -26.51
CA PRO A 716 -1.22 -22.24 -27.52
C PRO A 716 -2.09 -23.44 -27.92
N ALA A 717 -2.05 -23.83 -29.20
CA ALA A 717 -2.80 -24.92 -29.80
C ALA A 717 -4.35 -24.85 -29.77
N THR A 718 -4.95 -23.89 -29.06
CA THR A 718 -6.41 -23.70 -29.03
C THR A 718 -6.87 -22.39 -29.69
N SER A 719 -5.94 -21.46 -29.89
CA SER A 719 -6.21 -20.19 -30.56
C SER A 719 -5.68 -20.15 -31.99
N SER A 720 -6.17 -19.21 -32.79
CA SER A 720 -5.74 -18.98 -34.17
C SER A 720 -4.49 -18.09 -34.28
N VAL A 721 -3.70 -17.97 -33.23
CA VAL A 721 -2.42 -17.23 -33.23
C VAL A 721 -1.38 -18.03 -32.49
N LEU A 722 -0.21 -18.19 -33.09
CA LEU A 722 0.99 -18.70 -32.44
C LEU A 722 1.88 -17.51 -32.06
N LEU A 723 2.23 -17.40 -30.78
CA LEU A 723 3.23 -16.46 -30.29
C LEU A 723 4.55 -17.19 -30.03
N ALA A 724 5.59 -16.79 -30.75
CA ALA A 724 6.96 -17.23 -30.54
C ALA A 724 7.77 -16.11 -29.88
N THR A 725 8.38 -16.39 -28.72
CA THR A 725 9.33 -15.52 -28.04
C THR A 725 10.76 -15.96 -28.37
N LEU A 726 11.53 -15.07 -28.98
CA LEU A 726 12.87 -15.34 -29.51
C LEU A 726 13.90 -14.58 -28.69
N TYR A 727 14.64 -15.29 -27.84
CA TYR A 727 15.67 -14.71 -26.97
C TYR A 727 17.04 -14.74 -27.67
N GLY A 728 17.78 -13.65 -27.59
CA GLY A 728 19.12 -13.51 -28.17
C GLY A 728 19.71 -12.14 -27.89
N ASP A 729 20.87 -11.84 -28.45
CA ASP A 729 21.49 -10.51 -28.32
C ASP A 729 20.65 -9.45 -29.06
N ALA A 730 20.27 -8.38 -28.36
CA ALA A 730 19.48 -7.28 -28.93
C ALA A 730 20.11 -6.69 -30.20
N ARG A 731 21.45 -6.67 -30.29
CA ARG A 731 22.22 -6.17 -31.46
C ARG A 731 22.06 -7.03 -32.71
N ARG A 732 21.53 -8.25 -32.59
CA ARG A 732 21.30 -9.18 -33.70
C ARG A 732 19.84 -9.24 -34.15
N GLN A 733 18.91 -8.58 -33.43
CA GLN A 733 17.48 -8.61 -33.77
C GLN A 733 17.20 -8.02 -35.16
N ASP A 734 17.87 -6.92 -35.54
CA ASP A 734 17.76 -6.35 -36.90
C ASP A 734 18.15 -7.37 -37.98
N THR A 735 19.21 -8.14 -37.75
CA THR A 735 19.67 -9.19 -38.67
C THR A 735 18.65 -10.32 -38.77
N VAL A 736 18.12 -10.80 -37.65
CA VAL A 736 17.07 -11.83 -37.63
C VAL A 736 15.83 -11.37 -38.40
N LEU A 737 15.37 -10.15 -38.15
CA LEU A 737 14.18 -9.58 -38.80
C LEU A 737 14.37 -9.34 -40.30
N ALA A 738 15.53 -8.81 -40.71
CA ALA A 738 15.76 -8.43 -42.11
C ALA A 738 16.18 -9.60 -43.00
N GLN A 739 16.97 -10.54 -42.47
CA GLN A 739 17.66 -11.56 -43.29
C GLN A 739 17.09 -12.96 -43.12
N HIS A 740 16.45 -13.27 -41.97
CA HIS A 740 16.02 -14.63 -41.65
C HIS A 740 14.51 -14.81 -41.54
N LEU A 741 13.80 -13.79 -41.03
CA LEU A 741 12.34 -13.84 -40.92
C LEU A 741 11.63 -14.01 -42.28
N PRO A 742 12.05 -13.35 -43.39
CA PRO A 742 11.41 -13.57 -44.69
C PRO A 742 11.42 -15.05 -45.11
N GLY A 743 12.55 -15.75 -44.92
CA GLY A 743 12.66 -17.17 -45.22
C GLY A 743 11.76 -18.07 -44.36
N LEU A 744 11.52 -17.71 -43.08
CA LEU A 744 10.53 -18.41 -42.26
C LEU A 744 9.11 -18.21 -42.80
N LEU A 745 8.76 -16.97 -43.15
CA LEU A 745 7.42 -16.64 -43.64
C LEU A 745 7.13 -17.36 -44.96
N GLU A 746 8.10 -17.44 -45.86
CA GLU A 746 7.99 -18.22 -47.10
C GLU A 746 7.73 -19.71 -46.83
N ARG A 747 8.47 -20.33 -45.91
CA ARG A 747 8.27 -21.74 -45.50
C ARG A 747 6.87 -21.99 -44.93
N LEU A 748 6.25 -20.97 -44.34
CA LEU A 748 4.91 -21.03 -43.76
C LEU A 748 3.80 -20.64 -44.74
N GLY A 749 4.12 -20.30 -45.99
CA GLY A 749 3.13 -19.85 -46.98
C GLY A 749 2.67 -18.40 -46.80
N ASN A 750 3.52 -17.54 -46.24
CA ASN A 750 3.27 -16.11 -45.98
C ASN A 750 2.01 -15.84 -45.14
N PRO A 751 1.87 -16.44 -43.94
CA PRO A 751 0.74 -16.18 -43.06
C PRO A 751 0.74 -14.73 -42.57
N PRO A 752 -0.42 -14.15 -42.19
CA PRO A 752 -0.43 -12.85 -41.52
C PRO A 752 0.41 -12.86 -40.24
N TRP A 753 1.28 -11.87 -40.06
CA TRP A 753 2.24 -11.85 -38.97
C TRP A 753 2.54 -10.43 -38.51
N TRP A 754 2.98 -10.30 -37.27
CA TRP A 754 3.55 -9.06 -36.74
C TRP A 754 4.52 -9.35 -35.62
N PHE A 755 5.39 -8.39 -35.31
CA PHE A 755 6.33 -8.52 -34.20
C PHE A 755 6.33 -7.29 -33.32
N ILE A 756 6.92 -7.46 -32.14
CA ILE A 756 7.34 -6.35 -31.28
C ILE A 756 8.64 -6.77 -30.57
N ARG A 757 9.53 -5.80 -30.31
CA ARG A 757 10.65 -6.00 -29.37
C ARG A 757 10.09 -5.88 -27.96
N PHE A 758 10.54 -6.72 -27.04
CA PHE A 758 10.00 -6.76 -25.70
C PHE A 758 11.12 -6.93 -24.67
N ARG A 759 10.88 -6.49 -23.44
CA ARG A 759 11.82 -6.63 -22.33
C ARG A 759 11.09 -7.07 -21.07
N ASP A 760 11.39 -8.27 -20.62
CA ASP A 760 11.04 -8.78 -19.29
C ASP A 760 12.31 -8.85 -18.41
N GLN A 761 12.91 -10.03 -18.26
CA GLN A 761 14.26 -10.24 -17.73
C GLN A 761 15.34 -9.86 -18.76
N ALA A 762 15.05 -10.04 -20.05
CA ALA A 762 15.97 -9.73 -21.15
C ALA A 762 15.23 -9.20 -22.38
N GLN A 763 15.93 -8.45 -23.24
CA GLN A 763 15.38 -8.00 -24.53
C GLN A 763 15.21 -9.20 -25.47
N HIS A 764 14.01 -9.38 -26.04
CA HIS A 764 13.66 -10.48 -26.93
C HIS A 764 12.67 -10.02 -28.01
N LEU A 765 12.45 -10.84 -29.05
CA LEU A 765 11.40 -10.60 -30.04
C LEU A 765 10.15 -11.41 -29.70
N ARG A 766 8.97 -10.78 -29.79
CA ARG A 766 7.68 -11.46 -29.76
C ARG A 766 7.11 -11.48 -31.16
N LEU A 767 7.19 -12.63 -31.83
CA LEU A 767 6.65 -12.85 -33.17
C LEU A 767 5.29 -13.54 -33.07
N ARG A 768 4.25 -12.93 -33.62
CA ARG A 768 2.91 -13.51 -33.70
C ARG A 768 2.60 -13.89 -35.14
N ILE A 769 2.14 -15.13 -35.32
CA ILE A 769 1.80 -15.72 -36.60
C ILE A 769 0.34 -16.16 -36.53
N ALA A 770 -0.50 -15.63 -37.42
CA ALA A 770 -1.88 -16.06 -37.54
C ALA A 770 -1.93 -17.47 -38.15
N LEU A 771 -2.74 -18.32 -37.55
CA LEU A 771 -2.97 -19.69 -37.98
C LEU A 771 -4.28 -19.74 -38.79
N PRO A 772 -4.36 -20.56 -39.86
CA PRO A 772 -5.61 -20.76 -40.59
C PRO A 772 -6.71 -21.36 -39.71
N HIS A 773 -6.32 -22.23 -38.76
CA HIS A 773 -7.17 -22.77 -37.70
C HIS A 773 -6.29 -23.22 -36.52
N PRO A 774 -6.84 -23.39 -35.30
CA PRO A 774 -6.06 -23.80 -34.13
C PRO A 774 -5.26 -25.10 -34.32
N GLY A 775 -5.81 -26.07 -35.06
CA GLY A 775 -5.14 -27.35 -35.36
C GLY A 775 -3.82 -27.23 -36.14
N ALA A 776 -3.55 -26.10 -36.81
CA ALA A 776 -2.30 -25.85 -37.54
C ALA A 776 -1.11 -25.50 -36.62
N PHE A 777 -1.35 -25.37 -35.31
CA PHE A 777 -0.32 -25.00 -34.34
C PHE A 777 0.87 -25.96 -34.35
N GLY A 778 0.63 -27.28 -34.35
CA GLY A 778 1.71 -28.28 -34.29
C GLY A 778 2.67 -28.19 -35.49
N GLU A 779 2.12 -28.10 -36.70
CA GLU A 779 2.90 -27.97 -37.94
C GLU A 779 3.66 -26.63 -38.00
N THR A 780 3.00 -25.54 -37.62
CA THR A 780 3.61 -24.20 -37.60
C THR A 780 4.74 -24.15 -36.56
N ALA A 781 4.50 -24.65 -35.35
CA ALA A 781 5.49 -24.70 -34.26
C ALA A 781 6.68 -25.59 -34.62
N ARG A 782 6.48 -26.70 -35.35
CA ARG A 782 7.59 -27.50 -35.87
C ARG A 782 8.48 -26.68 -36.80
N THR A 783 7.86 -26.01 -37.78
CA THR A 783 8.58 -25.18 -38.77
C THR A 783 9.33 -24.01 -38.12
N VAL A 784 8.69 -23.34 -37.15
CA VAL A 784 9.32 -22.24 -36.39
C VAL A 784 10.48 -22.77 -35.52
N SER A 785 10.34 -23.93 -34.90
CA SER A 785 11.40 -24.54 -34.08
C SER A 785 12.61 -24.96 -34.92
N GLU A 786 12.39 -25.57 -36.08
CA GLU A 786 13.45 -25.93 -37.04
C GLU A 786 14.23 -24.69 -37.51
N TRP A 787 13.52 -23.61 -37.84
CA TRP A 787 14.12 -22.32 -38.18
C TRP A 787 14.89 -21.70 -36.99
N ALA A 788 14.36 -21.76 -35.78
CA ALA A 788 15.03 -21.27 -34.59
C ALA A 788 16.34 -22.05 -34.29
N ASP A 789 16.37 -23.35 -34.56
CA ASP A 789 17.55 -24.19 -34.45
C ASP A 789 18.63 -23.83 -35.48
N GLU A 790 18.24 -23.42 -36.69
CA GLU A 790 19.16 -22.82 -37.67
C GLU A 790 19.78 -21.52 -37.14
N LEU A 791 18.97 -20.63 -36.56
CA LEU A 791 19.45 -19.38 -35.97
C LEU A 791 20.36 -19.60 -34.76
N ARG A 792 20.06 -20.59 -33.93
CA ARG A 792 20.92 -20.97 -32.79
C ARG A 792 22.28 -21.47 -33.28
N ARG A 793 22.31 -22.33 -34.31
CA ARG A 793 23.57 -22.79 -34.93
C ARG A 793 24.36 -21.65 -35.56
N ALA A 794 23.69 -20.61 -36.08
CA ALA A 794 24.31 -19.39 -36.59
C ALA A 794 24.73 -18.39 -35.49
N GLY A 795 24.49 -18.68 -34.21
CA GLY A 795 24.82 -17.79 -33.08
C GLY A 795 23.93 -16.54 -32.97
N LEU A 796 22.73 -16.57 -33.56
CA LEU A 796 21.80 -15.44 -33.59
C LEU A 796 20.68 -15.55 -32.54
N LEU A 797 20.42 -16.76 -32.03
CA LEU A 797 19.36 -17.05 -31.07
C LEU A 797 19.90 -17.90 -29.90
N ALA A 798 19.39 -17.66 -28.70
CA ALA A 798 19.71 -18.38 -27.48
C ALA A 798 18.57 -19.32 -27.02
N ASP A 799 17.31 -18.85 -27.05
CA ASP A 799 16.14 -19.61 -26.56
C ASP A 799 14.87 -19.27 -27.37
N LEU A 800 13.91 -20.19 -27.39
CA LEU A 800 12.60 -20.07 -28.04
C LEU A 800 11.51 -20.58 -27.07
N ARG A 801 10.43 -19.80 -26.89
CA ARG A 801 9.25 -20.24 -26.13
C ARG A 801 7.94 -19.90 -26.82
N TYR A 802 6.91 -20.70 -26.54
CA TYR A 802 5.55 -20.53 -27.05
C TYR A 802 4.56 -20.18 -25.93
N PRO A 803 4.57 -18.94 -25.39
CA PRO A 803 3.66 -18.54 -24.32
C PRO A 803 2.24 -18.24 -24.84
N THR A 804 1.28 -18.11 -23.92
CA THR A 804 -0.04 -17.53 -24.18
C THR A 804 0.10 -16.09 -24.71
N SER A 805 -0.62 -15.77 -25.78
CA SER A 805 -0.74 -14.40 -26.27
C SER A 805 -1.95 -13.72 -25.63
N TYR A 806 -1.80 -12.45 -25.24
CA TYR A 806 -2.89 -11.65 -24.68
C TYR A 806 -3.25 -10.52 -25.65
N ARG A 807 -4.54 -10.36 -25.93
CA ARG A 807 -5.06 -9.22 -26.70
C ARG A 807 -5.26 -8.03 -25.76
N GLU A 808 -4.61 -6.92 -26.09
CA GLU A 808 -4.66 -5.67 -25.35
C GLU A 808 -5.95 -4.87 -25.67
N MET A 809 -7.13 -5.50 -25.52
CA MET A 809 -8.41 -4.88 -25.89
C MET A 809 -8.73 -3.62 -25.08
N GLY A 810 -8.22 -3.52 -23.84
CA GLY A 810 -8.35 -2.32 -23.02
C GLY A 810 -7.61 -1.09 -23.60
N ARG A 811 -6.66 -1.32 -24.52
CA ARG A 811 -5.84 -0.30 -25.18
C ARG A 811 -6.30 -0.02 -26.61
N TRP A 812 -6.67 -1.05 -27.37
CA TRP A 812 -6.94 -0.95 -28.81
C TRP A 812 -8.42 -1.10 -29.19
N GLY A 813 -9.28 -1.40 -28.22
CA GLY A 813 -10.67 -1.76 -28.45
C GLY A 813 -10.86 -3.25 -28.71
N SER A 814 -12.12 -3.65 -28.77
CA SER A 814 -12.56 -5.03 -28.99
C SER A 814 -13.09 -5.22 -30.42
N GLY A 815 -13.73 -6.35 -30.71
CA GLY A 815 -14.53 -6.53 -31.93
C GLY A 815 -13.81 -6.18 -33.25
N ALA A 816 -14.41 -5.29 -34.03
CA ALA A 816 -13.89 -4.82 -35.31
C ALA A 816 -12.69 -3.88 -35.13
N ALA A 817 -12.69 -3.07 -34.05
CA ALA A 817 -11.58 -2.17 -33.73
C ALA A 817 -10.27 -2.94 -33.48
N TRP A 818 -10.34 -4.06 -32.74
CA TRP A 818 -9.18 -4.93 -32.51
C TRP A 818 -8.60 -5.47 -33.83
N LYS A 819 -9.46 -5.92 -34.75
CA LYS A 819 -9.02 -6.45 -36.06
C LYS A 819 -8.31 -5.39 -36.88
N ALA A 820 -8.87 -4.18 -36.94
CA ALA A 820 -8.25 -3.04 -37.62
C ALA A 820 -6.91 -2.63 -36.96
N ALA A 821 -6.82 -2.66 -35.63
CA ALA A 821 -5.56 -2.43 -34.92
C ALA A 821 -4.50 -3.50 -35.26
N GLU A 822 -4.88 -4.78 -35.34
CA GLU A 822 -3.96 -5.83 -35.79
C GLU A 822 -3.47 -5.60 -37.23
N ASP A 823 -4.32 -5.10 -38.14
CA ASP A 823 -3.89 -4.74 -39.50
C ASP A 823 -2.83 -3.64 -39.49
N VAL A 824 -2.97 -2.66 -38.60
CA VAL A 824 -1.92 -1.65 -38.35
C VAL A 824 -0.63 -2.30 -37.86
N PHE A 825 -0.70 -3.26 -36.92
CA PHE A 825 0.49 -3.94 -36.41
C PHE A 825 1.22 -4.76 -37.49
N ARG A 826 0.45 -5.45 -38.34
CA ARG A 826 0.96 -6.21 -39.48
C ARG A 826 1.64 -5.27 -40.49
N ALA A 827 0.96 -4.20 -40.87
CA ALA A 827 1.48 -3.23 -41.84
C ALA A 827 2.72 -2.49 -41.34
N ASP A 828 2.72 -2.06 -40.07
CA ASP A 828 3.88 -1.41 -39.46
C ASP A 828 5.08 -2.37 -39.32
N SER A 829 4.83 -3.66 -39.02
CA SER A 829 5.88 -4.69 -39.00
C SER A 829 6.53 -4.87 -40.37
N ARG A 830 5.73 -4.89 -41.45
CA ARG A 830 6.23 -4.97 -42.84
C ARG A 830 7.02 -3.71 -43.22
N ALA A 831 6.56 -2.53 -42.83
CA ALA A 831 7.26 -1.27 -43.06
C ALA A 831 8.65 -1.27 -42.40
N VAL A 832 8.74 -1.71 -41.15
CA VAL A 832 10.03 -1.81 -40.43
C VAL A 832 10.94 -2.88 -41.06
N VAL A 833 10.44 -4.06 -41.42
CA VAL A 833 11.28 -5.07 -42.10
C VAL A 833 11.77 -4.58 -43.46
N THR A 834 10.93 -3.90 -44.24
CA THR A 834 11.31 -3.28 -45.52
C THR A 834 12.44 -2.26 -45.33
N GLN A 835 12.36 -1.45 -44.27
CA GLN A 835 13.43 -0.54 -43.88
C GLN A 835 14.71 -1.28 -43.50
N LEU A 836 14.60 -2.31 -42.66
CA LEU A 836 15.77 -3.04 -42.16
C LEU A 836 16.47 -3.84 -43.27
N ALA A 837 15.75 -4.23 -44.33
CA ALA A 837 16.30 -4.89 -45.52
C ALA A 837 17.16 -3.95 -46.40
N GLN A 838 17.03 -2.63 -46.25
CA GLN A 838 17.88 -1.68 -46.98
C GLN A 838 19.29 -1.68 -46.43
N ARG A 839 20.28 -2.04 -47.29
CA ARG A 839 21.71 -2.07 -46.93
C ARG A 839 22.25 -0.69 -46.51
N GLN A 840 21.74 0.36 -47.14
CA GLN A 840 22.03 1.74 -46.80
C GLN A 840 20.70 2.42 -46.46
N ARG A 841 20.67 3.13 -45.34
CA ARG A 841 19.52 3.89 -44.85
C ARG A 841 20.02 5.04 -43.96
N PRO A 842 19.21 6.09 -43.76
CA PRO A 842 19.55 7.16 -42.83
C PRO A 842 19.75 6.66 -41.39
N THR A 843 20.28 7.53 -40.55
CA THR A 843 20.46 7.24 -39.12
C THR A 843 19.10 7.05 -38.43
N GLN A 844 19.09 6.29 -37.33
CA GLN A 844 17.87 5.82 -36.66
C GLN A 844 16.95 6.97 -36.22
N ARG A 845 17.48 7.98 -35.51
CA ARG A 845 16.71 9.12 -34.97
C ARG A 845 15.91 9.89 -36.04
N PRO A 846 16.52 10.36 -37.15
CA PRO A 846 15.78 10.96 -38.26
C PRO A 846 14.67 10.07 -38.85
N LEU A 847 14.91 8.76 -38.99
CA LEU A 847 13.90 7.85 -39.51
C LEU A 847 12.73 7.69 -38.55
N VAL A 848 12.98 7.50 -37.25
CA VAL A 848 11.91 7.45 -36.25
C VAL A 848 11.09 8.74 -36.29
N ALA A 849 11.73 9.91 -36.34
CA ALA A 849 11.01 11.17 -36.44
C ALA A 849 10.11 11.27 -37.70
N ALA A 850 10.60 10.80 -38.86
CA ALA A 850 9.82 10.76 -40.09
C ALA A 850 8.64 9.78 -40.00
N HIS A 851 8.86 8.59 -39.44
CA HIS A 851 7.82 7.61 -39.16
C HIS A 851 6.75 8.15 -38.21
N THR A 852 7.16 8.82 -37.13
CA THR A 852 6.26 9.45 -36.16
C THR A 852 5.32 10.45 -36.85
N ILE A 853 5.85 11.29 -37.73
CA ILE A 853 5.04 12.25 -38.51
C ILE A 853 4.11 11.53 -39.50
N SER A 854 4.59 10.50 -40.21
CA SER A 854 3.75 9.71 -41.12
C SER A 854 2.58 9.05 -40.38
N ILE A 855 2.84 8.37 -39.26
CA ILE A 855 1.83 7.71 -38.45
C ILE A 855 0.81 8.71 -37.91
N ALA A 856 1.26 9.83 -37.33
CA ALA A 856 0.37 10.87 -36.82
C ALA A 856 -0.49 11.48 -37.93
N SER A 857 0.11 11.73 -39.10
CA SER A 857 -0.60 12.30 -40.26
C SER A 857 -1.66 11.34 -40.81
N ALA A 858 -1.31 10.06 -40.98
CA ALA A 858 -2.23 9.04 -41.50
C ALA A 858 -3.37 8.75 -40.52
N PHE A 859 -3.06 8.63 -39.22
CA PHE A 859 -4.06 8.36 -38.20
C PHE A 859 -5.03 9.54 -37.97
N LEU A 860 -4.54 10.78 -38.02
CA LEU A 860 -5.39 11.98 -37.85
C LEU A 860 -6.00 12.47 -39.18
N GLY A 861 -5.71 11.80 -40.30
CA GLY A 861 -6.29 12.07 -41.62
C GLY A 861 -5.68 13.24 -42.39
N SER A 862 -4.72 13.97 -41.82
CA SER A 862 -3.97 15.01 -42.54
C SER A 862 -2.62 15.31 -41.90
N THR A 863 -1.67 15.78 -42.72
CA THR A 863 -0.37 16.27 -42.23
C THR A 863 -0.52 17.43 -41.27
N GLU A 864 -1.43 18.37 -41.53
CA GLU A 864 -1.62 19.52 -40.64
C GLU A 864 -2.07 19.10 -39.24
N ALA A 865 -3.02 18.16 -39.15
CA ALA A 865 -3.48 17.62 -37.88
C ALA A 865 -2.36 16.86 -37.14
N GLY A 866 -1.59 16.03 -37.86
CA GLY A 866 -0.43 15.33 -37.32
C GLY A 866 0.63 16.25 -36.74
N MET A 867 1.00 17.30 -37.48
CA MET A 867 2.00 18.28 -37.04
C MET A 867 1.52 19.07 -35.83
N ARG A 868 0.26 19.50 -35.83
CA ARG A 868 -0.35 20.21 -34.69
C ARG A 868 -0.33 19.35 -33.43
N TRP A 869 -0.78 18.09 -33.56
CA TRP A 869 -0.78 17.15 -32.45
C TRP A 869 0.61 16.98 -31.83
N LEU A 870 1.65 16.78 -32.65
CA LEU A 870 3.04 16.65 -32.16
C LEU A 870 3.55 17.91 -31.46
N VAL A 871 3.15 19.11 -31.93
CA VAL A 871 3.53 20.38 -31.30
C VAL A 871 2.88 20.54 -29.92
N ASP A 872 1.61 20.15 -29.82
CA ASP A 872 0.76 20.36 -28.65
C ASP A 872 0.98 19.29 -27.56
N HIS A 873 1.29 18.05 -27.94
CA HIS A 873 1.33 16.90 -27.01
C HIS A 873 2.75 16.44 -26.62
N ILE A 874 3.77 16.79 -27.40
CA ILE A 874 5.16 16.42 -27.08
C ILE A 874 5.85 17.57 -26.34
N PRO A 875 6.59 17.28 -25.24
CA PRO A 875 7.32 18.31 -24.50
C PRO A 875 8.31 19.11 -25.38
N PRO A 876 8.50 20.42 -25.10
CA PRO A 876 9.37 21.29 -25.88
C PRO A 876 10.87 21.12 -25.58
N THR A 877 11.22 20.34 -24.56
CA THR A 877 12.59 20.14 -24.07
C THR A 877 13.04 18.72 -24.33
N ALA A 878 14.23 18.56 -24.89
CA ALA A 878 14.85 17.24 -25.03
C ALA A 878 15.34 16.75 -23.65
N PRO A 879 15.21 15.45 -23.34
CA PRO A 879 15.70 14.90 -22.07
C PRO A 879 17.24 14.90 -22.00
N THR A 880 17.91 14.90 -23.16
CA THR A 880 19.37 15.01 -23.28
C THR A 880 19.76 15.90 -24.46
N PRO A 881 20.95 16.54 -24.44
CA PRO A 881 21.42 17.35 -25.56
C PRO A 881 21.52 16.55 -26.87
N VAL A 882 20.88 17.05 -27.92
CA VAL A 882 20.94 16.45 -29.26
C VAL A 882 22.02 17.14 -30.11
N PRO A 883 22.99 16.41 -30.70
CA PRO A 883 23.99 17.00 -31.59
C PRO A 883 23.35 17.72 -32.78
N ARG A 884 23.82 18.93 -33.08
CA ARG A 884 23.30 19.78 -34.16
C ARG A 884 23.19 19.07 -35.52
N PRO A 885 24.16 18.25 -35.98
CA PRO A 885 24.03 17.52 -37.24
C PRO A 885 22.82 16.57 -37.27
N GLN A 886 22.58 15.83 -36.18
CA GLN A 886 21.45 14.90 -36.07
C GLN A 886 20.11 15.65 -36.06
N PHE A 887 20.05 16.78 -35.34
CA PHE A 887 18.88 17.64 -35.32
C PHE A 887 18.55 18.18 -36.73
N MET A 888 19.54 18.71 -37.44
CA MET A 888 19.36 19.21 -38.80
C MET A 888 18.94 18.12 -39.78
N GLU A 889 19.51 16.92 -39.65
CA GLU A 889 19.15 15.77 -40.47
C GLU A 889 17.70 15.33 -40.21
N ALA A 890 17.28 15.22 -38.95
CA ALA A 890 15.91 14.87 -38.59
C ALA A 890 14.88 15.87 -39.15
N VAL A 891 15.11 17.18 -38.97
CA VAL A 891 14.23 18.23 -39.52
C VAL A 891 14.16 18.20 -41.05
N ARG A 892 15.26 17.83 -41.72
CA ARG A 892 15.30 17.73 -43.18
C ARG A 892 14.57 16.49 -43.71
N LEU A 893 14.82 15.32 -43.11
CA LEU A 893 14.30 14.04 -43.61
C LEU A 893 12.86 13.77 -43.17
N ALA A 894 12.44 14.30 -42.01
CA ALA A 894 11.08 14.15 -41.51
C ALA A 894 10.09 15.18 -42.10
N ASP A 895 10.45 15.82 -43.22
CA ASP A 895 9.62 16.80 -43.93
C ASP A 895 8.75 16.10 -45.00
N PRO A 896 7.42 16.05 -44.83
CA PRO A 896 6.53 15.32 -45.74
C PRO A 896 6.25 16.04 -47.07
N ARG A 897 6.74 17.27 -47.28
CA ARG A 897 6.46 18.06 -48.48
C ARG A 897 6.98 17.37 -49.76
N GLY A 898 6.18 17.46 -50.83
CA GLY A 898 6.49 16.82 -52.10
C GLY A 898 6.55 15.30 -52.00
N ASP A 899 5.65 14.70 -51.22
CA ASP A 899 5.62 13.26 -50.93
C ASP A 899 6.97 12.75 -50.39
N TRP A 900 7.43 13.35 -49.29
CA TRP A 900 8.69 12.99 -48.63
C TRP A 900 9.94 13.11 -49.54
N ALA A 901 9.96 14.07 -50.46
CA ALA A 901 11.01 14.24 -51.48
C ALA A 901 12.45 14.30 -50.92
N ALA A 902 12.64 14.79 -49.69
CA ALA A 902 13.95 14.80 -49.05
C ALA A 902 14.40 13.40 -48.61
N LEU A 903 13.48 12.60 -48.04
CA LEU A 903 13.75 11.23 -47.63
C LEU A 903 13.88 10.30 -48.84
N ARG A 904 12.99 10.38 -49.83
CA ARG A 904 13.05 9.53 -51.04
C ARG A 904 14.39 9.62 -51.80
N ARG A 905 15.06 10.78 -51.75
CA ARG A 905 16.34 11.05 -52.44
C ARG A 905 17.57 10.44 -51.77
N VAL A 906 17.48 9.97 -50.53
CA VAL A 906 18.63 9.33 -49.86
C VAL A 906 18.64 7.81 -50.14
N PRO A 907 19.80 7.14 -50.04
CA PRO A 907 19.87 5.69 -50.22
C PRO A 907 18.86 4.94 -49.33
N GLY A 908 18.11 4.02 -49.94
CA GLY A 908 17.04 3.25 -49.29
C GLY A 908 15.75 4.01 -49.00
N GLY A 909 15.74 5.34 -49.12
CA GLY A 909 14.61 6.19 -48.75
C GLY A 909 13.33 5.94 -49.55
N GLU A 910 13.46 5.73 -50.87
CA GLU A 910 12.33 5.42 -51.75
C GLU A 910 11.60 4.14 -51.32
N ALA A 911 12.33 3.06 -51.04
CA ALA A 911 11.76 1.80 -50.57
C ALA A 911 11.11 1.95 -49.18
N ILE A 912 11.71 2.75 -48.30
CA ILE A 912 11.18 3.02 -46.95
C ILE A 912 9.83 3.74 -47.04
N VAL A 913 9.75 4.86 -47.78
CA VAL A 913 8.52 5.65 -47.89
C VAL A 913 7.44 4.86 -48.62
N SER A 914 7.77 4.18 -49.72
CA SER A 914 6.80 3.35 -50.44
C SER A 914 6.27 2.19 -49.57
N GLY A 915 7.07 1.68 -48.64
CA GLY A 915 6.64 0.68 -47.64
C GLY A 915 5.64 1.20 -46.59
N TRP A 916 5.35 2.50 -46.54
CA TRP A 916 4.39 3.06 -45.59
C TRP A 916 2.94 3.00 -46.09
N ALA A 917 2.71 2.84 -47.40
CA ALA A 917 1.38 2.95 -47.99
C ALA A 917 0.34 2.02 -47.34
N GLU A 918 0.70 0.75 -47.10
CA GLU A 918 -0.20 -0.20 -46.43
C GLU A 918 -0.47 0.15 -44.97
N ARG A 919 0.53 0.70 -44.26
CA ARG A 919 0.36 1.15 -42.87
C ARG A 919 -0.55 2.35 -42.82
N ASP A 920 -0.35 3.32 -43.69
CA ASP A 920 -1.12 4.55 -43.70
C ASP A 920 -2.59 4.26 -44.05
N ALA A 921 -2.84 3.32 -44.98
CA ALA A 921 -4.18 2.80 -45.25
C ALA A 921 -4.81 2.08 -44.04
N ALA A 922 -4.05 1.23 -43.33
CA ALA A 922 -4.53 0.54 -42.13
C ALA A 922 -4.85 1.52 -40.98
N LEU A 923 -4.03 2.56 -40.80
CA LEU A 923 -4.27 3.62 -39.81
C LEU A 923 -5.55 4.40 -40.13
N ALA A 924 -5.74 4.76 -41.40
CA ALA A 924 -6.94 5.43 -41.87
C ALA A 924 -8.20 4.57 -41.72
N ALA A 925 -8.08 3.24 -41.87
CA ALA A 925 -9.18 2.30 -41.64
C ALA A 925 -9.47 2.08 -40.14
N TYR A 926 -8.46 2.21 -39.27
CA TYR A 926 -8.63 2.06 -37.83
C TYR A 926 -9.25 3.30 -37.17
N ARG A 927 -8.87 4.51 -37.60
CA ARG A 927 -9.33 5.79 -37.00
C ARG A 927 -10.86 5.94 -36.86
N PRO A 928 -11.71 5.51 -37.82
CA PRO A 928 -13.17 5.60 -37.70
C PRO A 928 -13.78 4.80 -36.53
N HIS A 929 -13.03 3.85 -35.96
CA HIS A 929 -13.48 3.11 -34.78
C HIS A 929 -13.39 3.92 -33.47
N LEU A 930 -12.86 5.16 -33.50
CA LEU A 930 -12.56 5.96 -32.31
C LEU A 930 -13.24 7.36 -32.35
N PRO A 931 -14.14 7.69 -31.42
CA PRO A 931 -14.82 6.79 -30.50
C PRO A 931 -15.84 5.90 -31.24
N GLY A 932 -16.09 4.72 -30.72
CA GLY A 932 -17.04 3.76 -31.28
C GLY A 932 -17.50 2.72 -30.25
N PRO A 933 -18.44 1.84 -30.61
CA PRO A 933 -18.99 0.84 -29.70
C PRO A 933 -17.93 -0.12 -29.14
N ASP A 934 -16.91 -0.44 -29.94
CA ASP A 934 -15.80 -1.33 -29.57
C ASP A 934 -14.65 -0.62 -28.83
N THR A 935 -14.72 0.71 -28.64
CA THR A 935 -13.63 1.53 -28.08
C THR A 935 -14.10 2.47 -26.96
N GLN A 936 -15.21 2.13 -26.30
CA GLN A 936 -15.72 2.92 -25.19
C GLN A 936 -14.68 3.06 -24.07
N GLY A 937 -14.46 4.29 -23.61
CA GLY A 937 -13.48 4.60 -22.57
C GLY A 937 -12.01 4.60 -23.04
N ILE A 938 -11.78 4.57 -24.35
CA ILE A 938 -10.44 4.70 -24.97
C ILE A 938 -10.32 6.08 -25.63
N ALA A 939 -9.34 6.87 -25.21
CA ALA A 939 -9.10 8.19 -25.78
C ALA A 939 -8.28 8.10 -27.09
N VAL A 940 -8.62 8.95 -28.06
CA VAL A 940 -7.93 9.00 -29.36
C VAL A 940 -6.44 9.32 -29.21
N ASP A 941 -6.11 10.26 -28.31
CA ASP A 941 -4.72 10.69 -28.08
C ASP A 941 -3.88 9.60 -27.39
N ASP A 942 -4.49 8.81 -26.49
CA ASP A 942 -3.83 7.66 -25.85
C ASP A 942 -3.52 6.56 -26.88
N VAL A 943 -4.42 6.36 -27.85
CA VAL A 943 -4.22 5.43 -28.97
C VAL A 943 -3.09 5.91 -29.86
N LEU A 944 -3.07 7.19 -30.23
CA LEU A 944 -1.98 7.72 -31.06
C LEU A 944 -0.64 7.63 -30.34
N THR A 945 -0.58 8.01 -29.07
CA THR A 945 0.63 7.84 -28.23
C THR A 945 1.06 6.37 -28.21
N SER A 946 0.11 5.45 -28.09
CA SER A 946 0.37 4.02 -28.13
C SER A 946 0.90 3.52 -29.47
N LEU A 947 0.37 4.03 -30.60
CA LEU A 947 0.84 3.69 -31.94
C LEU A 947 2.28 4.15 -32.14
N LEU A 948 2.59 5.38 -31.72
CA LEU A 948 3.94 5.93 -31.77
C LEU A 948 4.92 5.11 -30.93
N HIS A 949 4.53 4.75 -29.71
CA HIS A 949 5.32 3.93 -28.81
C HIS A 949 5.59 2.53 -29.39
N VAL A 950 4.56 1.83 -29.83
CA VAL A 950 4.73 0.48 -30.37
C VAL A 950 5.53 0.48 -31.67
N HIS A 951 5.39 1.52 -32.50
CA HIS A 951 6.27 1.72 -33.65
C HIS A 951 7.73 1.92 -33.21
N PHE A 952 7.99 2.82 -32.26
CA PHE A 952 9.32 3.05 -31.71
C PHE A 952 9.96 1.75 -31.22
N VAL A 953 9.21 0.97 -30.43
CA VAL A 953 9.70 -0.31 -29.89
C VAL A 953 9.99 -1.32 -31.00
N ARG A 954 9.18 -1.40 -32.06
CA ARG A 954 9.49 -2.25 -33.24
C ARG A 954 10.75 -1.80 -33.96
N HIS A 955 10.95 -0.49 -34.10
CA HIS A 955 12.06 0.11 -34.82
C HIS A 955 13.38 0.05 -34.04
N VAL A 956 13.35 0.29 -32.72
CA VAL A 956 14.51 0.52 -31.85
C VAL A 956 14.66 -0.57 -30.80
N ALA A 957 13.94 -0.47 -29.69
CA ALA A 957 13.89 -1.42 -28.57
C ALA A 957 12.98 -0.82 -27.49
N VAL A 958 12.76 -1.55 -26.39
CA VAL A 958 12.21 -0.94 -25.17
C VAL A 958 13.28 -0.01 -24.54
N ASN A 959 13.23 1.28 -24.85
CA ASN A 959 14.19 2.32 -24.42
C ASN A 959 13.54 3.72 -24.31
N PHE A 960 12.95 4.03 -23.16
CA PHE A 960 12.19 5.27 -22.95
C PHE A 960 13.02 6.56 -23.12
N PRO A 961 14.25 6.69 -22.59
CA PRO A 961 15.05 7.91 -22.82
C PRO A 961 15.31 8.21 -24.31
N GLU A 962 15.53 7.17 -25.10
CA GLU A 962 15.75 7.34 -26.55
C GLU A 962 14.44 7.64 -27.30
N GLU A 963 13.31 7.11 -26.83
CA GLU A 963 11.97 7.40 -27.36
C GLU A 963 11.64 8.89 -27.22
N GLU A 964 11.86 9.47 -26.04
CA GLU A 964 11.63 10.88 -25.76
C GLU A 964 12.49 11.80 -26.64
N VAL A 965 13.76 11.43 -26.90
CA VAL A 965 14.62 12.17 -27.84
C VAL A 965 14.04 12.13 -29.26
N CYS A 966 13.55 10.98 -29.72
CA CYS A 966 12.95 10.86 -31.05
C CYS A 966 11.64 11.63 -31.18
N LEU A 967 10.78 11.61 -30.15
CA LEU A 967 9.56 12.40 -30.10
C LEU A 967 9.87 13.90 -30.15
N TYR A 968 10.86 14.37 -29.38
CA TYR A 968 11.35 15.74 -29.43
C TYR A 968 11.81 16.15 -30.84
N LEU A 969 12.53 15.27 -31.54
CA LEU A 969 12.95 15.52 -32.92
C LEU A 969 11.78 15.59 -33.91
N ALA A 970 10.76 14.73 -33.74
CA ALA A 970 9.54 14.80 -34.54
C ALA A 970 8.80 16.13 -34.31
N ARG A 971 8.71 16.58 -33.05
CA ARG A 971 8.15 17.89 -32.70
C ARG A 971 8.92 19.05 -33.34
N ALA A 972 10.25 19.00 -33.31
CA ALA A 972 11.10 20.02 -33.94
C ALA A 972 10.89 20.09 -35.47
N ALA A 973 10.77 18.93 -36.12
CA ALA A 973 10.42 18.86 -37.54
C ALA A 973 9.02 19.42 -37.82
N ALA A 974 8.04 19.12 -36.95
CA ALA A 974 6.68 19.66 -37.05
C ALA A 974 6.62 21.20 -36.92
N LEU A 975 7.39 21.78 -35.99
CA LEU A 975 7.53 23.22 -35.86
C LEU A 975 8.16 23.85 -37.11
N ALA A 976 9.25 23.26 -37.62
CA ALA A 976 9.92 23.76 -38.81
C ALA A 976 9.02 23.69 -40.05
N TRP A 977 8.25 22.61 -40.20
CA TRP A 977 7.25 22.48 -41.26
C TRP A 977 6.17 23.55 -41.13
N THR A 978 5.61 23.73 -39.94
CA THR A 978 4.53 24.71 -39.66
C THR A 978 4.99 26.14 -39.94
N ALA A 979 6.23 26.49 -39.57
CA ALA A 979 6.80 27.80 -39.86
C ALA A 979 6.96 28.04 -41.38
N ARG A 980 7.34 27.02 -42.14
CA ARG A 980 7.51 27.11 -43.60
C ARG A 980 6.19 27.15 -44.38
N THR A 981 5.12 26.58 -43.83
CA THR A 981 3.79 26.59 -44.46
C THR A 981 2.97 27.83 -44.12
N LYS A 982 3.13 28.39 -42.91
CA LYS A 982 2.49 29.66 -42.49
C LYS A 982 3.26 30.91 -42.95
N GLY A 983 4.56 30.78 -43.29
CA GLY A 983 5.45 31.86 -43.70
C GLY A 983 5.35 32.34 -45.16
N ARG A 984 4.26 32.05 -45.89
CA ARG A 984 3.95 32.71 -47.17
C ARG A 984 2.77 33.66 -46.96
N PRO A 985 2.99 34.97 -46.79
CA PRO A 985 1.97 35.95 -47.12
C PRO A 985 1.80 35.94 -48.65
N SER A 986 0.55 35.81 -49.11
CA SER A 986 0.14 36.30 -50.43
C SER A 986 0.24 37.82 -50.46
#